data_AF-A0A3L7TF23-F1
#
_entry.id   AF-A0A3L7TF23-F1
#
_cell.length_a   1.000
_cell.length_b   1.000
_cell.length_c   1.000
_cell.angle_alpha   90.00
_cell.angle_beta   90.00
_cell.angle_gamma   90.00
#
_symmetry.space_group_name_H-M   'P 1'
#
loop_
_entity.id
_entity.type
_entity.pdbx_description
1 polymer ?
#
loop_
_entity_poly.entity_id
_entity_poly.type
_entity_poly.pdbx_seq_one_letter_code
_entity_poly.pdbx_strand_id
1 'polypeptide(L)'
;MKLTRVMTAPTMSMVVLTVVAAAAANAVPNIVSATSTAPPSVALESATPPATAIGGCRIAKNPNDSFLAESGAVPADPLLFELGQAEWIVANEFIVQFGREATASLELSRVGVDGRTGIDMLDETCARHGVSNIRKLFTSTVAGNDAAQLANAALPDLDGFCVITVDLTQTTLEAAMADFGADMLVTKVETIGIHPFYAPPNDGNYASQWHLSQTSDIDIDAPEAWDTQNGDPSKIVAVLDSGVRYYHKDLGGSGTSSTNPSGAAGNMWINSAEKSGVAGVDDDSNGFVDDWIGYDFVSAPIATCWSGEDCTTADNDPRDFNGHGTHCAGIIGAMNNNGYAVASPAGGFGSGTNTTTGDGVRVMALRIGHSAVSGASEAGYVRMDYAASAMQYAANNGARIASCSWGSSNSGGLAAACDYFIAAGGLIFKAAGNSNNSTADYMCGRADIYSVAATDQTDKKASFSSYGTWVDISAPGVSIYSTYHDHNADASDYVAALSGTSMATPLVAGIAGNLWSQFPTWTAAQVWDRIRTTSESIAAVNTSYPGQLGAGRANLKRALDGTTGGGGGAPLAGKVLLSVLGTPTLGAAGAVADEDIAQYDGATSTWSVYFDGSDVGLTSFAIDALAVLPSGELLISLDIDGSLAGLVGSPSGTTVDDSDIIKFTPTSLGANTAGTWSFYFDGSDVGLTTNNEDVDAITILPSGAIGISTLGDPTVTGLASLADEDIMAFTPTALGSVTAGNWAQYFDGSDVGLSTNNNEDLDAVDVAATGVMSLSTIGAFSVTGVTGVDEDCFRFTPTTTGATTAGTFTSYFVAASRGIPTSANINAVHIVP
;
A
#
# COMPACT_ATOMS: atom_id res chain seq x y z
N MET A 1 14.54 -21.20 44.89
CA MET A 1 15.30 -22.48 44.84
C MET A 1 16.74 -22.25 45.31
N LYS A 2 17.71 -23.16 45.14
CA LYS A 2 19.02 -23.16 45.84
C LYS A 2 20.24 -22.73 44.99
N LEU A 3 21.12 -21.91 45.60
CA LEU A 3 22.56 -21.69 45.30
C LEU A 3 22.92 -21.11 43.90
N THR A 4 24.09 -20.49 43.65
CA THR A 4 25.40 -20.49 44.36
C THR A 4 26.03 -19.08 44.49
N ARG A 5 27.07 -18.91 45.35
CA ARG A 5 27.76 -17.63 45.67
C ARG A 5 29.28 -17.84 45.89
N VAL A 6 30.14 -17.02 45.27
CA VAL A 6 31.60 -16.88 45.51
C VAL A 6 31.97 -15.39 45.24
N MET A 7 32.27 -14.54 46.24
CA MET A 7 33.61 -14.12 46.75
C MET A 7 34.50 -13.36 45.73
N THR A 8 35.25 -12.27 46.02
CA THR A 8 35.47 -11.44 47.24
C THR A 8 36.12 -10.09 46.87
N ALA A 9 36.05 -9.06 47.74
CA ALA A 9 36.80 -7.78 47.60
C ALA A 9 38.23 -7.87 48.21
N PRO A 10 39.11 -6.85 48.02
CA PRO A 10 39.22 -5.80 49.05
C PRO A 10 39.58 -4.37 48.53
N THR A 11 39.64 -3.41 49.46
CA THR A 11 39.90 -1.96 49.27
C THR A 11 41.36 -1.52 49.53
N MET A 12 41.82 -0.42 48.91
CA MET A 12 42.84 0.47 49.50
C MET A 12 42.77 1.93 48.97
N SER A 13 43.53 2.86 49.56
CA SER A 13 43.23 4.30 49.58
C SER A 13 44.38 5.25 49.16
N MET A 14 44.07 6.54 48.97
CA MET A 14 44.97 7.72 48.84
C MET A 14 45.79 7.78 47.53
N VAL A 15 46.20 8.94 46.97
CA VAL A 15 46.69 10.22 47.57
C VAL A 15 46.19 11.46 46.77
N VAL A 16 46.21 12.64 47.40
CA VAL A 16 45.90 13.97 46.80
C VAL A 16 47.09 14.57 46.04
N LEU A 17 46.86 15.27 44.92
CA LEU A 17 47.71 16.40 44.52
C LEU A 17 46.91 17.56 43.92
N THR A 18 47.16 18.77 44.41
CA THR A 18 46.46 20.01 44.02
C THR A 18 47.42 20.92 43.25
N VAL A 19 46.94 21.61 42.21
CA VAL A 19 47.55 22.83 41.66
C VAL A 19 46.44 23.86 41.44
N VAL A 20 46.72 25.14 41.73
CA VAL A 20 45.73 26.23 41.76
C VAL A 20 46.22 27.45 40.99
N ALA A 21 45.41 27.95 40.05
CA ALA A 21 45.33 29.34 39.58
C ALA A 21 44.00 29.48 38.80
N ALA A 22 42.99 30.30 39.11
CA ALA A 22 42.82 31.55 39.88
C ALA A 22 42.90 32.86 39.06
N ALA A 23 41.70 33.30 38.60
CA ALA A 23 41.24 34.69 38.44
C ALA A 23 41.90 35.58 37.33
N ALA A 24 41.29 36.69 36.86
CA ALA A 24 40.04 37.38 37.22
C ALA A 24 39.36 38.04 35.99
N ALA A 25 38.14 38.57 36.16
CA ALA A 25 37.33 39.25 35.11
C ALA A 25 37.63 40.75 34.95
N ASN A 26 37.21 41.37 33.81
CA ASN A 26 36.16 42.43 33.81
C ASN A 26 35.85 43.13 32.47
N ALA A 27 34.57 43.52 32.33
CA ALA A 27 34.02 44.72 31.66
C ALA A 27 33.92 44.87 30.12
N VAL A 28 32.88 45.64 29.75
CA VAL A 28 32.36 46.10 28.42
C VAL A 28 32.47 47.67 28.43
N PRO A 29 32.16 48.53 27.40
CA PRO A 29 31.36 48.30 26.18
C PRO A 29 31.70 49.10 24.86
N ASN A 30 30.84 48.92 23.83
CA ASN A 30 30.33 49.91 22.85
C ASN A 30 31.06 50.33 21.52
N ILE A 31 30.31 50.15 20.40
CA ILE A 31 29.94 51.14 19.35
C ILE A 31 30.81 51.36 18.05
N VAL A 32 30.28 50.80 16.93
CA VAL A 32 29.97 51.42 15.59
C VAL A 32 31.03 51.68 14.46
N SER A 33 30.64 51.24 13.24
CA SER A 33 30.93 51.66 11.84
C SER A 33 32.32 51.58 11.15
N ALA A 34 32.45 50.59 10.25
CA ALA A 34 32.50 50.72 8.76
C ALA A 34 33.68 51.40 7.99
N THR A 35 33.74 51.01 6.69
CA THR A 35 34.52 51.54 5.53
C THR A 35 35.92 50.96 5.25
N SER A 36 36.40 51.15 4.00
CA SER A 36 37.36 50.28 3.30
C SER A 36 38.36 51.03 2.41
N THR A 37 39.61 50.55 2.28
CA THR A 37 40.54 50.84 1.16
C THR A 37 41.62 49.74 1.01
N ALA A 38 42.16 49.57 -0.21
CA ALA A 38 43.22 48.62 -0.62
C ALA A 38 43.94 49.15 -1.89
N PRO A 39 44.97 48.48 -2.49
CA PRO A 39 45.78 47.35 -2.04
C PRO A 39 47.22 47.78 -1.60
N PRO A 40 48.35 47.75 -2.38
CA PRO A 40 48.62 47.43 -3.79
C PRO A 40 49.52 46.16 -4.01
N SER A 41 50.38 46.18 -5.05
CA SER A 41 51.32 45.15 -5.57
C SER A 41 52.77 45.33 -5.02
N VAL A 42 53.79 44.47 -5.24
CA VAL A 42 54.33 43.79 -6.46
C VAL A 42 55.01 42.46 -6.03
N ALA A 43 54.66 41.26 -6.55
CA ALA A 43 55.03 40.61 -7.84
C ALA A 43 56.54 40.18 -7.95
N LEU A 44 56.98 39.19 -8.75
CA LEU A 44 56.33 38.21 -9.64
C LEU A 44 57.37 37.12 -10.03
N GLU A 45 57.00 35.83 -10.17
CA GLU A 45 57.51 34.94 -11.25
C GLU A 45 56.63 33.68 -11.41
N SER A 46 56.61 33.05 -12.60
CA SER A 46 55.54 32.11 -12.98
C SER A 46 55.83 31.19 -14.19
N ALA A 47 55.64 29.88 -14.02
CA ALA A 47 55.32 28.85 -15.04
C ALA A 47 55.20 27.47 -14.35
N THR A 48 54.31 26.53 -14.66
CA THR A 48 53.09 26.47 -15.50
C THR A 48 52.23 25.29 -14.98
N PRO A 49 50.88 25.38 -14.97
CA PRO A 49 50.02 24.31 -14.43
C PRO A 49 49.58 23.27 -15.48
N PRO A 50 49.27 22.02 -15.08
CA PRO A 50 48.47 21.09 -15.89
C PRO A 50 46.98 21.45 -15.88
N ALA A 51 46.24 20.89 -16.84
CA ALA A 51 44.92 21.34 -17.28
C ALA A 51 43.80 21.37 -16.21
N THR A 52 42.91 22.34 -16.40
CA THR A 52 41.59 22.49 -15.78
C THR A 52 40.70 21.25 -15.93
N ALA A 53 40.04 20.83 -14.85
CA ALA A 53 38.74 20.17 -14.95
C ALA A 53 37.63 21.23 -15.07
N ILE A 54 36.78 21.10 -16.08
CA ILE A 54 35.55 21.86 -16.31
C ILE A 54 34.41 20.84 -16.16
N GLY A 55 33.26 21.13 -15.55
CA GLY A 55 32.80 22.32 -14.82
C GLY A 55 31.63 21.90 -13.90
N GLY A 56 31.25 22.74 -12.94
CA GLY A 56 30.41 22.29 -11.82
C GLY A 56 29.00 21.85 -12.19
N CYS A 57 28.60 20.67 -11.68
CA CYS A 57 27.19 20.42 -11.37
C CYS A 57 26.75 21.45 -10.32
N ARG A 58 25.60 22.09 -10.53
CA ARG A 58 25.09 23.13 -9.61
C ARG A 58 24.24 22.50 -8.53
N ILE A 59 24.57 22.78 -7.28
CA ILE A 59 23.74 22.49 -6.11
C ILE A 59 22.44 23.32 -6.20
N ALA A 60 21.32 22.68 -5.86
CA ALA A 60 20.00 23.22 -5.54
C ALA A 60 19.31 24.15 -6.57
N LYS A 61 18.12 23.71 -7.00
CA LYS A 61 16.91 24.54 -6.84
C LYS A 61 16.11 23.97 -5.67
N ASN A 62 15.44 24.85 -4.92
CA ASN A 62 14.59 24.50 -3.78
C ASN A 62 13.11 24.34 -4.24
N PRO A 63 12.16 23.93 -3.37
CA PRO A 63 10.86 23.42 -3.82
C PRO A 63 9.94 24.46 -4.48
N ASN A 64 8.91 23.93 -5.16
CA ASN A 64 7.81 24.64 -5.84
C ASN A 64 8.10 25.29 -7.20
N ASP A 65 9.17 24.91 -7.90
CA ASP A 65 9.49 25.41 -9.25
C ASP A 65 8.67 24.73 -10.38
N SER A 66 7.35 24.95 -10.32
CA SER A 66 6.40 24.98 -11.45
C SER A 66 6.38 23.79 -12.43
N PHE A 67 6.02 22.59 -11.96
CA PHE A 67 5.56 21.50 -12.85
C PHE A 67 4.23 20.83 -12.42
N LEU A 68 3.64 21.25 -11.30
CA LEU A 68 2.37 20.71 -10.77
C LEU A 68 1.37 21.84 -10.54
N ALA A 69 0.86 22.42 -11.63
CA ALA A 69 -0.22 23.39 -11.61
C ALA A 69 -1.15 23.18 -12.82
N GLU A 70 -2.40 22.81 -12.51
CA GLU A 70 -3.53 22.57 -13.42
C GLU A 70 -3.47 21.29 -14.29
N SER A 71 -4.60 20.55 -14.29
CA SER A 71 -4.84 19.22 -14.88
C SER A 71 -4.04 18.05 -14.29
N GLY A 72 -4.73 16.92 -14.07
CA GLY A 72 -4.12 15.69 -13.55
C GLY A 72 -3.47 14.88 -14.67
N ALA A 73 -2.15 14.99 -14.80
CA ALA A 73 -1.37 14.22 -15.75
C ALA A 73 -0.20 13.50 -15.06
N VAL A 74 -0.02 12.23 -15.42
CA VAL A 74 1.23 11.47 -15.23
C VAL A 74 2.37 12.23 -15.94
N PRO A 75 3.64 12.17 -15.47
CA PRO A 75 4.76 12.86 -16.12
C PRO A 75 4.77 12.65 -17.64
N ALA A 76 4.75 13.76 -18.38
CA ALA A 76 4.56 13.77 -19.84
C ALA A 76 5.84 13.44 -20.63
N ASP A 77 6.47 12.30 -20.31
CA ASP A 77 7.43 11.63 -21.17
C ASP A 77 6.79 10.32 -21.70
N PRO A 78 6.42 10.22 -22.99
CA PRO A 78 5.71 9.05 -23.56
C PRO A 78 6.56 7.76 -23.65
N LEU A 79 7.64 7.66 -22.87
CA LEU A 79 8.71 6.69 -23.06
C LEU A 79 8.87 5.70 -21.90
N LEU A 80 7.88 5.59 -21.02
CA LEU A 80 7.93 4.79 -19.80
C LEU A 80 6.86 3.68 -19.81
N PHE A 81 7.30 2.42 -19.69
CA PHE A 81 6.45 1.26 -19.46
C PHE A 81 7.14 0.33 -18.43
N GLU A 82 6.36 -0.45 -17.68
CA GLU A 82 6.85 -1.26 -16.56
C GLU A 82 6.74 -2.77 -16.84
N LEU A 83 7.80 -3.52 -16.53
CA LEU A 83 7.85 -4.99 -16.66
C LEU A 83 8.38 -5.65 -15.38
N GLY A 84 7.54 -5.70 -14.34
CA GLY A 84 7.51 -6.73 -13.30
C GLY A 84 8.68 -6.86 -12.29
N GLN A 85 9.86 -6.29 -12.54
CA GLN A 85 11.06 -6.42 -11.66
C GLN A 85 11.90 -5.13 -11.60
N ALA A 86 11.27 -3.96 -11.42
CA ALA A 86 11.94 -2.66 -11.21
C ALA A 86 12.94 -2.22 -12.31
N GLU A 87 12.91 -2.85 -13.49
CA GLU A 87 13.60 -2.39 -14.69
C GLU A 87 12.64 -1.53 -15.52
N TRP A 88 12.88 -0.23 -15.54
CA TRP A 88 12.15 0.72 -16.40
C TRP A 88 12.70 0.56 -17.82
N ILE A 89 11.89 0.71 -18.88
CA ILE A 89 12.39 0.57 -20.27
C ILE A 89 12.08 1.78 -21.14
N VAL A 90 12.94 2.05 -22.14
CA VAL A 90 12.68 3.08 -23.16
C VAL A 90 11.58 2.60 -24.12
N ALA A 91 10.37 3.13 -24.00
CA ALA A 91 9.20 2.57 -24.68
C ALA A 91 9.23 2.67 -26.23
N ASN A 92 10.12 3.45 -26.85
CA ASN A 92 10.21 3.59 -28.31
C ASN A 92 11.59 3.21 -28.92
N GLU A 93 12.56 2.77 -28.11
CA GLU A 93 13.86 2.30 -28.61
C GLU A 93 14.19 0.90 -28.09
N PHE A 94 14.57 -0.01 -28.99
CA PHE A 94 15.02 -1.36 -28.66
C PHE A 94 16.32 -1.71 -29.39
N ILE A 95 17.03 -2.71 -28.85
CA ILE A 95 18.28 -3.22 -29.40
C ILE A 95 18.00 -4.38 -30.35
N VAL A 96 18.61 -4.35 -31.52
CA VAL A 96 18.67 -5.48 -32.46
C VAL A 96 20.13 -5.85 -32.69
N GLN A 97 20.48 -7.12 -32.49
CA GLN A 97 21.75 -7.68 -32.97
C GLN A 97 21.50 -8.36 -34.31
N PHE A 98 22.06 -7.79 -35.38
CA PHE A 98 22.05 -8.43 -36.69
C PHE A 98 23.13 -9.52 -36.79
N GLY A 99 22.82 -10.59 -37.51
CA GLY A 99 23.80 -11.62 -37.88
C GLY A 99 24.92 -11.06 -38.75
N ARG A 100 26.06 -11.75 -38.83
CA ARG A 100 27.27 -11.24 -39.51
C ARG A 100 27.05 -10.95 -40.99
N GLU A 101 26.25 -11.75 -41.70
CA GLU A 101 25.97 -11.54 -43.12
C GLU A 101 25.09 -10.30 -43.35
N ALA A 102 24.04 -10.12 -42.54
CA ALA A 102 23.23 -8.90 -42.54
C ALA A 102 24.06 -7.66 -42.17
N THR A 103 24.87 -7.74 -41.11
CA THR A 103 25.78 -6.67 -40.64
C THR A 103 26.76 -6.22 -41.73
N ALA A 104 27.23 -7.13 -42.59
CA ALA A 104 28.10 -6.82 -43.73
C ALA A 104 27.34 -6.23 -44.94
N SER A 105 26.01 -6.36 -44.97
CA SER A 105 25.13 -5.84 -46.03
C SER A 105 24.37 -4.57 -45.66
N LEU A 106 24.34 -4.16 -44.38
CA LEU A 106 23.72 -2.90 -43.94
C LEU A 106 24.32 -1.69 -44.69
N GLU A 107 23.47 -0.90 -45.34
CA GLU A 107 23.87 0.39 -45.91
C GLU A 107 24.13 1.38 -44.76
N LEU A 108 25.36 1.44 -44.25
CA LEU A 108 25.78 2.33 -43.15
C LEU A 108 25.60 3.85 -43.43
N SER A 109 25.18 4.23 -44.64
CA SER A 109 24.76 5.58 -45.02
C SER A 109 23.24 5.84 -44.89
N ARG A 110 22.43 4.80 -44.65
CA ARG A 110 20.99 4.83 -44.32
C ARG A 110 20.76 4.80 -42.82
N VAL A 111 21.55 3.96 -42.14
CA VAL A 111 21.66 3.80 -40.69
C VAL A 111 22.03 5.16 -40.07
N GLY A 112 20.99 5.92 -39.70
CA GLY A 112 21.06 7.25 -39.12
C GLY A 112 20.39 8.38 -39.92
N VAL A 113 19.64 8.07 -41.01
CA VAL A 113 19.11 9.09 -41.94
C VAL A 113 17.66 8.88 -42.36
N ASP A 114 17.24 7.68 -42.77
CA ASP A 114 15.93 7.45 -43.42
C ASP A 114 15.19 6.18 -42.95
N GLY A 115 15.53 5.65 -41.77
CA GLY A 115 14.88 4.50 -41.15
C GLY A 115 15.15 3.15 -41.81
N ARG A 116 16.10 3.09 -42.77
CA ARG A 116 16.35 1.90 -43.61
C ARG A 116 17.64 1.16 -43.26
N THR A 117 17.63 -0.12 -43.59
CA THR A 117 18.77 -1.03 -43.52
C THR A 117 19.50 -1.17 -44.86
N GLY A 118 18.79 -0.96 -45.98
CA GLY A 118 19.28 -1.29 -47.32
C GLY A 118 19.13 -2.77 -47.70
N ILE A 119 18.37 -3.54 -46.91
CA ILE A 119 18.08 -4.96 -47.14
C ILE A 119 16.56 -5.07 -47.28
N ASP A 120 16.05 -5.39 -48.49
CA ASP A 120 14.63 -5.26 -48.86
C ASP A 120 13.64 -5.82 -47.82
N MET A 121 13.86 -7.03 -47.30
CA MET A 121 13.01 -7.66 -46.27
C MET A 121 12.95 -6.88 -44.95
N LEU A 122 14.10 -6.38 -44.49
CA LEU A 122 14.20 -5.58 -43.26
C LEU A 122 13.67 -4.17 -43.49
N ASP A 123 13.86 -3.58 -44.69
CA ASP A 123 13.26 -2.31 -45.09
C ASP A 123 11.71 -2.38 -45.11
N GLU A 124 11.12 -3.51 -45.51
CA GLU A 124 9.67 -3.75 -45.42
C GLU A 124 9.18 -3.84 -43.96
N THR A 125 9.93 -4.52 -43.07
CA THR A 125 9.62 -4.55 -41.62
C THR A 125 9.81 -3.17 -40.98
N CYS A 126 10.86 -2.43 -41.33
CA CYS A 126 11.07 -1.04 -40.88
C CYS A 126 9.90 -0.12 -41.28
N ALA A 127 9.39 -0.27 -42.51
CA ALA A 127 8.24 0.48 -42.98
C ALA A 127 6.91 0.08 -42.28
N ARG A 128 6.78 -1.18 -41.84
CA ARG A 128 5.60 -1.70 -41.12
C ARG A 128 5.46 -1.09 -39.72
N HIS A 129 6.57 -0.89 -39.02
CA HIS A 129 6.63 -0.40 -37.64
C HIS A 129 6.97 1.10 -37.51
N GLY A 130 6.87 1.85 -38.61
CA GLY A 130 7.18 3.29 -38.61
C GLY A 130 8.60 3.61 -38.13
N VAL A 131 9.58 2.76 -38.42
CA VAL A 131 10.97 2.94 -37.95
C VAL A 131 11.53 4.26 -38.49
N SER A 132 11.75 5.19 -37.57
CA SER A 132 12.19 6.56 -37.89
C SER A 132 13.72 6.68 -37.93
N ASN A 133 14.42 5.82 -37.21
CA ASN A 133 15.88 5.84 -37.11
C ASN A 133 16.44 4.44 -36.78
N ILE A 134 17.65 4.18 -37.27
CA ILE A 134 18.46 3.00 -36.95
C ILE A 134 19.88 3.51 -36.72
N ARG A 135 20.47 3.28 -35.54
CA ARG A 135 21.82 3.73 -35.19
C ARG A 135 22.66 2.58 -34.66
N LYS A 136 23.96 2.49 -34.98
CA LYS A 136 24.83 1.53 -34.28
C LYS A 136 24.88 1.86 -32.79
N LEU A 137 24.78 0.84 -31.94
CA LEU A 137 24.95 0.96 -30.49
C LEU A 137 26.43 1.20 -30.15
N PHE A 138 27.34 0.50 -30.84
CA PHE A 138 28.79 0.62 -30.64
C PHE A 138 29.47 1.23 -31.87
N THR A 139 30.11 2.39 -31.70
CA THR A 139 30.92 3.03 -32.75
C THR A 139 32.37 2.52 -32.70
N SER A 140 32.72 1.61 -33.61
CA SER A 140 33.99 0.89 -33.60
C SER A 140 35.19 1.72 -34.11
N THR A 141 35.97 2.31 -33.18
CA THR A 141 37.31 2.86 -33.46
C THR A 141 38.35 2.47 -32.41
N VAL A 142 38.85 1.23 -32.46
CA VAL A 142 40.05 0.82 -31.70
C VAL A 142 41.31 1.34 -32.41
N ALA A 143 41.50 2.66 -32.37
CA ALA A 143 42.63 3.35 -32.99
C ALA A 143 43.78 3.54 -31.98
N GLY A 144 44.55 2.49 -31.70
CA GLY A 144 45.64 2.57 -30.73
C GLY A 144 46.38 1.26 -30.45
N ASN A 145 47.28 1.32 -29.47
CA ASN A 145 48.21 0.24 -29.12
C ASN A 145 47.50 -1.03 -28.62
N ASP A 146 46.29 -0.89 -28.09
CA ASP A 146 45.54 -1.97 -27.42
C ASP A 146 44.86 -2.93 -28.41
N ALA A 147 44.77 -2.57 -29.69
CA ALA A 147 44.30 -3.46 -30.75
C ALA A 147 45.07 -4.79 -30.78
N ALA A 148 46.37 -4.78 -30.43
CA ALA A 148 47.21 -5.97 -30.38
C ALA A 148 46.95 -6.87 -29.16
N GLN A 149 46.37 -6.34 -28.07
CA GLN A 149 45.93 -7.16 -26.93
C GLN A 149 44.55 -7.77 -27.23
N LEU A 150 43.63 -6.97 -27.77
CA LEU A 150 42.27 -7.37 -28.11
C LEU A 150 42.23 -8.42 -29.23
N ALA A 151 43.13 -8.35 -30.22
CA ALA A 151 43.17 -9.29 -31.36
C ALA A 151 43.49 -10.77 -31.00
N ASN A 152 43.94 -11.05 -29.78
CA ASN A 152 44.18 -12.44 -29.30
C ASN A 152 43.06 -12.97 -28.39
N ALA A 153 42.03 -12.17 -28.10
CA ALA A 153 40.87 -12.57 -27.33
C ALA A 153 39.71 -12.95 -28.26
N ALA A 154 38.92 -13.97 -27.88
CA ALA A 154 37.66 -14.29 -28.54
C ALA A 154 36.56 -13.31 -28.08
N LEU A 155 36.65 -12.07 -28.56
CA LEU A 155 35.74 -10.98 -28.21
C LEU A 155 34.37 -11.15 -28.88
N PRO A 156 33.27 -10.68 -28.26
CA PRO A 156 31.97 -10.64 -28.90
C PRO A 156 31.98 -9.72 -30.13
N ASP A 157 31.22 -10.10 -31.15
CA ASP A 157 31.06 -9.31 -32.38
C ASP A 157 30.07 -8.16 -32.13
N LEU A 158 30.61 -7.00 -31.78
CA LEU A 158 29.83 -5.81 -31.41
C LEU A 158 29.30 -5.02 -32.63
N ASP A 159 29.82 -5.27 -33.83
CA ASP A 159 29.49 -4.46 -35.01
C ASP A 159 28.04 -4.68 -35.52
N GLY A 160 27.36 -5.75 -35.10
CA GLY A 160 25.97 -6.04 -35.46
C GLY A 160 24.90 -5.40 -34.57
N PHE A 161 25.28 -4.80 -33.43
CA PHE A 161 24.31 -4.19 -32.51
C PHE A 161 23.86 -2.80 -32.99
N CYS A 162 22.57 -2.67 -33.26
CA CYS A 162 21.89 -1.42 -33.60
C CYS A 162 20.78 -1.13 -32.59
N VAL A 163 20.45 0.16 -32.45
CA VAL A 163 19.23 0.64 -31.78
C VAL A 163 18.24 1.03 -32.87
N ILE A 164 17.01 0.55 -32.73
CA ILE A 164 15.88 0.85 -33.60
C ILE A 164 14.96 1.83 -32.88
N THR A 165 14.58 2.94 -33.52
CA THR A 165 13.62 3.92 -32.98
C THR A 165 12.30 3.82 -33.75
N VAL A 166 11.20 3.42 -33.08
CA VAL A 166 9.87 3.25 -33.70
C VAL A 166 8.93 4.44 -33.45
N ASP A 167 7.93 4.58 -34.32
CA ASP A 167 6.80 5.49 -34.13
C ASP A 167 5.65 4.74 -33.44
N LEU A 168 5.43 5.05 -32.15
CA LEU A 168 4.38 4.43 -31.33
C LEU A 168 2.94 4.81 -31.75
N THR A 169 2.77 5.69 -32.74
CA THR A 169 1.46 5.90 -33.40
C THR A 169 1.17 4.88 -34.50
N GLN A 170 2.15 4.03 -34.85
CA GLN A 170 2.08 3.03 -35.93
C GLN A 170 2.30 1.58 -35.45
N THR A 171 2.89 1.38 -34.27
CA THR A 171 3.21 0.05 -33.69
C THR A 171 3.24 0.12 -32.16
N THR A 172 3.17 -1.02 -31.46
CA THR A 172 3.71 -1.13 -30.10
C THR A 172 5.19 -1.55 -30.15
N LEU A 173 5.88 -1.46 -29.01
CA LEU A 173 7.27 -1.90 -28.88
C LEU A 173 7.39 -3.42 -29.04
N GLU A 174 6.47 -4.16 -28.42
CA GLU A 174 6.40 -5.63 -28.41
C GLU A 174 6.17 -6.17 -29.81
N ALA A 175 5.24 -5.56 -30.57
CA ALA A 175 4.94 -5.94 -31.95
C ALA A 175 6.16 -5.75 -32.87
N ALA A 176 6.89 -4.64 -32.70
CA ALA A 176 8.13 -4.40 -33.45
C ALA A 176 9.24 -5.37 -33.03
N MET A 177 9.42 -5.60 -31.73
CA MET A 177 10.42 -6.55 -31.22
C MET A 177 10.14 -8.00 -31.65
N ALA A 178 8.86 -8.40 -31.74
CA ALA A 178 8.44 -9.72 -32.22
C ALA A 178 8.76 -9.92 -33.71
N ASP A 179 8.37 -8.96 -34.57
CA ASP A 179 8.60 -9.06 -36.02
C ASP A 179 10.09 -8.97 -36.37
N PHE A 180 10.89 -8.15 -35.66
CA PHE A 180 12.35 -8.19 -35.78
C PHE A 180 12.94 -9.49 -35.22
N GLY A 181 12.38 -10.05 -34.15
CA GLY A 181 12.81 -11.33 -33.55
C GLY A 181 12.51 -12.55 -34.40
N ALA A 182 11.56 -12.46 -35.33
CA ALA A 182 11.21 -13.50 -36.29
C ALA A 182 12.09 -13.49 -37.57
N ASP A 183 12.85 -12.43 -37.84
CA ASP A 183 13.69 -12.33 -39.03
C ASP A 183 14.98 -13.17 -38.89
N MET A 184 15.25 -14.03 -39.88
CA MET A 184 16.44 -14.90 -39.94
C MET A 184 17.77 -14.13 -39.98
N LEU A 185 17.75 -12.84 -40.26
CA LEU A 185 18.90 -11.94 -40.26
C LEU A 185 19.21 -11.35 -38.88
N VAL A 186 18.32 -11.53 -37.90
CA VAL A 186 18.47 -11.08 -36.51
C VAL A 186 18.89 -12.25 -35.63
N THR A 187 19.85 -12.02 -34.73
CA THR A 187 20.33 -13.02 -33.76
C THR A 187 19.90 -12.74 -32.33
N LYS A 188 19.45 -11.51 -32.04
CA LYS A 188 18.96 -11.10 -30.72
C LYS A 188 18.12 -9.82 -30.81
N VAL A 189 17.11 -9.70 -29.96
CA VAL A 189 16.35 -8.47 -29.72
C VAL A 189 16.27 -8.25 -28.21
N GLU A 190 16.45 -7.02 -27.73
CA GLU A 190 16.45 -6.67 -26.29
C GLU A 190 15.80 -5.30 -26.05
N THR A 191 15.16 -5.11 -24.90
CA THR A 191 14.74 -3.79 -24.41
C THR A 191 15.96 -2.94 -24.01
N ILE A 192 15.76 -1.64 -23.81
CA ILE A 192 16.76 -0.74 -23.21
C ILE A 192 16.35 -0.42 -21.78
N GLY A 193 17.04 -1.02 -20.81
CA GLY A 193 16.84 -0.76 -19.39
C GLY A 193 17.28 0.64 -18.96
N ILE A 194 16.48 1.24 -18.08
CA ILE A 194 16.70 2.47 -17.34
C ILE A 194 16.67 2.07 -15.84
N HIS A 195 17.62 2.57 -15.06
CA HIS A 195 17.68 2.32 -13.61
C HIS A 195 17.96 3.64 -12.86
N PRO A 196 17.30 3.89 -11.71
CA PRO A 196 17.58 5.05 -10.86
C PRO A 196 18.93 4.93 -10.14
N PHE A 197 19.45 6.07 -9.67
CA PHE A 197 20.64 6.14 -8.81
C PHE A 197 20.23 6.29 -7.35
N TYR A 198 20.04 5.17 -6.65
CA TYR A 198 19.69 5.14 -5.22
C TYR A 198 20.72 5.88 -4.36
N ALA A 199 20.23 6.78 -3.50
CA ALA A 199 21.04 7.54 -2.55
C ALA A 199 20.36 7.52 -1.16
N PRO A 200 20.74 6.58 -0.26
CA PRO A 200 20.13 6.50 1.06
C PRO A 200 20.42 7.76 1.90
N PRO A 201 19.53 8.13 2.83
CA PRO A 201 19.69 9.31 3.67
C PRO A 201 21.02 9.30 4.44
N ASN A 202 21.65 10.47 4.54
CA ASN A 202 22.96 10.63 5.18
C ASN A 202 22.91 10.76 6.71
N ASP A 203 21.79 10.40 7.34
CA ASP A 203 21.54 10.58 8.77
C ASP A 203 22.29 9.56 9.63
N GLY A 204 22.89 10.05 10.72
CA GLY A 204 23.96 9.41 11.47
C GLY A 204 23.61 8.11 12.19
N ASN A 205 22.32 7.84 12.44
CA ASN A 205 21.86 6.55 12.98
C ASN A 205 21.01 5.74 11.98
N TYR A 206 20.88 6.16 10.72
CA TYR A 206 20.08 5.46 9.71
C TYR A 206 20.48 3.98 9.58
N ALA A 207 21.79 3.67 9.60
CA ALA A 207 22.31 2.29 9.59
C ALA A 207 21.98 1.45 10.84
N SER A 208 21.28 2.00 11.84
CA SER A 208 20.69 1.28 12.99
C SER A 208 19.16 1.14 12.89
N GLN A 209 18.53 1.79 11.92
CA GLN A 209 17.08 1.78 11.69
C GLN A 209 16.68 0.61 10.79
N TRP A 210 16.90 -0.61 11.28
CA TRP A 210 16.54 -1.87 10.61
C TRP A 210 15.09 -1.90 10.09
N HIS A 211 14.19 -1.14 10.72
CA HIS A 211 12.77 -1.05 10.43
C HIS A 211 12.45 -0.18 9.20
N LEU A 212 13.42 0.58 8.69
CA LEU A 212 13.32 1.32 7.43
C LEU A 212 14.00 0.57 6.29
N SER A 213 15.07 -0.18 6.58
CA SER A 213 15.78 -1.03 5.60
C SER A 213 16.69 -2.03 6.32
N GLN A 214 16.63 -3.31 5.94
CA GLN A 214 17.64 -4.32 6.28
C GLN A 214 17.82 -5.37 5.17
N THR A 215 18.99 -6.01 5.11
CA THR A 215 19.39 -6.96 4.05
C THR A 215 18.60 -8.28 4.01
N SER A 216 17.48 -8.37 4.72
CA SER A 216 16.60 -9.54 4.78
C SER A 216 15.17 -9.24 4.38
N ASP A 217 14.85 -8.03 3.90
CA ASP A 217 13.52 -7.67 3.36
C ASP A 217 12.39 -7.73 4.42
N ILE A 218 12.75 -7.45 5.68
CA ILE A 218 11.87 -7.57 6.86
C ILE A 218 11.75 -6.19 7.52
N ASP A 219 11.27 -5.23 6.74
CA ASP A 219 11.13 -3.82 7.09
C ASP A 219 10.06 -3.14 6.21
N ILE A 220 9.97 -1.81 6.20
CA ILE A 220 8.86 -1.13 5.48
C ILE A 220 9.22 -0.73 4.04
N ASP A 221 10.38 -1.12 3.51
CA ASP A 221 10.82 -0.78 2.14
C ASP A 221 10.93 0.76 1.97
N ALA A 222 11.52 1.45 2.94
CA ALA A 222 11.49 2.92 2.99
C ALA A 222 12.39 3.59 1.92
N PRO A 223 13.64 3.14 1.65
CA PRO A 223 14.45 3.68 0.55
C PRO A 223 13.76 3.61 -0.80
N GLU A 224 13.13 2.47 -1.08
CA GLU A 224 12.42 2.19 -2.32
C GLU A 224 11.19 3.10 -2.46
N ALA A 225 10.55 3.43 -1.34
CA ALA A 225 9.44 4.37 -1.28
C ALA A 225 9.86 5.84 -1.45
N TRP A 226 11.02 6.24 -0.91
CA TRP A 226 11.51 7.62 -0.96
C TRP A 226 11.88 8.09 -2.38
N ASP A 227 12.11 7.17 -3.33
CA ASP A 227 12.20 7.50 -4.75
C ASP A 227 10.85 7.92 -5.37
N THR A 228 9.72 7.59 -4.71
CA THR A 228 8.35 7.91 -5.14
C THR A 228 7.74 9.06 -4.33
N GLN A 229 7.80 8.99 -3.00
CA GLN A 229 7.18 9.95 -2.10
C GLN A 229 7.93 10.03 -0.75
N ASN A 230 8.09 11.24 -0.22
CA ASN A 230 8.83 11.50 1.02
C ASN A 230 7.96 12.09 2.15
N GLY A 231 6.73 12.49 1.86
CA GLY A 231 5.85 13.23 2.76
C GLY A 231 5.70 14.70 2.33
N ASP A 232 4.54 15.30 2.61
CA ASP A 232 4.18 16.66 2.21
C ASP A 232 3.78 17.54 3.42
N PRO A 233 4.20 18.83 3.47
CA PRO A 233 3.91 19.74 4.59
C PRO A 233 2.43 20.05 4.87
N SER A 234 1.50 19.72 3.96
CA SER A 234 0.05 19.86 4.16
C SER A 234 -0.56 18.74 5.01
N LYS A 235 0.17 17.61 5.18
CA LYS A 235 -0.31 16.46 5.94
C LYS A 235 0.10 16.58 7.40
N ILE A 236 -0.88 16.50 8.30
CA ILE A 236 -0.71 16.75 9.73
C ILE A 236 -1.03 15.46 10.51
N VAL A 237 -0.03 14.99 11.26
CA VAL A 237 -0.10 13.82 12.15
C VAL A 237 -0.06 14.30 13.59
N ALA A 238 -1.13 14.06 14.34
CA ALA A 238 -1.23 14.40 15.75
C ALA A 238 -0.61 13.30 16.62
N VAL A 239 0.36 13.66 17.45
CA VAL A 239 0.98 12.79 18.46
C VAL A 239 0.37 13.15 19.81
N LEU A 240 -0.60 12.34 20.24
CA LEU A 240 -1.26 12.45 21.55
C LEU A 240 -0.49 11.58 22.53
N ASP A 241 0.47 12.15 23.26
CA ASP A 241 1.41 11.37 24.10
C ASP A 241 1.95 12.18 25.30
N SER A 242 3.16 11.93 25.79
CA SER A 242 3.83 12.64 26.89
C SER A 242 4.29 14.07 26.55
N GLY A 243 3.99 14.55 25.34
CA GLY A 243 4.53 15.76 24.72
C GLY A 243 5.58 15.43 23.66
N VAL A 244 6.17 16.46 23.04
CA VAL A 244 7.27 16.30 22.06
C VAL A 244 8.38 17.29 22.40
N ARG A 245 9.65 16.84 22.34
CA ARG A 245 10.82 17.72 22.33
C ARG A 245 10.92 18.43 20.97
N TYR A 246 10.00 19.35 20.70
CA TYR A 246 9.80 20.01 19.41
C TYR A 246 10.99 20.86 18.92
N TYR A 247 11.99 21.07 19.76
CA TYR A 247 13.25 21.78 19.50
C TYR A 247 14.47 20.85 19.35
N HIS A 248 14.26 19.52 19.38
CA HIS A 248 15.23 18.53 18.94
C HIS A 248 15.55 18.76 17.46
N LYS A 249 16.81 18.89 17.04
CA LYS A 249 17.11 19.45 15.70
C LYS A 249 16.55 18.65 14.52
N ASP A 250 16.39 17.34 14.65
CA ASP A 250 15.73 16.47 13.66
C ASP A 250 14.22 16.75 13.45
N LEU A 251 13.57 17.39 14.42
CA LEU A 251 12.14 17.71 14.41
C LEU A 251 11.91 19.22 14.27
N GLY A 252 12.63 20.01 15.07
CA GLY A 252 12.54 21.48 15.10
C GLY A 252 13.40 22.21 14.08
N GLY A 253 14.41 21.56 13.47
CA GLY A 253 15.42 22.22 12.65
C GLY A 253 16.59 22.75 13.47
N SER A 254 17.72 23.08 12.82
CA SER A 254 18.94 23.48 13.56
C SER A 254 18.89 24.85 14.24
N GLY A 255 17.84 25.64 13.98
CA GLY A 255 17.61 26.94 14.62
C GLY A 255 16.97 26.88 16.01
N THR A 256 16.48 25.70 16.45
CA THR A 256 15.78 25.55 17.73
C THR A 256 16.69 25.20 18.91
N SER A 257 16.28 25.62 20.10
CA SER A 257 16.76 25.14 21.39
C SER A 257 15.68 25.32 22.46
N SER A 258 15.85 24.77 23.67
CA SER A 258 14.97 25.07 24.82
C SER A 258 15.02 26.54 25.27
N THR A 259 15.90 27.36 24.69
CA THR A 259 15.99 28.82 24.92
C THR A 259 15.61 29.66 23.69
N ASN A 260 15.37 29.02 22.54
CA ASN A 260 14.87 29.64 21.31
C ASN A 260 13.86 28.70 20.62
N PRO A 261 12.68 28.46 21.23
CA PRO A 261 11.70 27.51 20.71
C PRO A 261 11.08 27.97 19.37
N SER A 262 10.82 29.27 19.23
CA SER A 262 10.19 29.88 18.05
C SER A 262 11.01 29.76 16.75
N GLY A 263 12.28 29.36 16.84
CA GLY A 263 13.14 29.00 15.71
C GLY A 263 12.70 27.75 14.93
N ALA A 264 11.59 27.11 15.31
CA ALA A 264 11.09 25.88 14.68
C ALA A 264 10.86 26.05 13.17
N ALA A 265 11.58 25.26 12.39
CA ALA A 265 11.59 25.21 10.93
C ALA A 265 11.79 23.79 10.38
N GLY A 266 11.83 22.76 11.22
CA GLY A 266 11.81 21.35 10.81
C GLY A 266 10.39 20.84 10.50
N ASN A 267 10.14 19.54 10.73
CA ASN A 267 8.87 18.86 10.46
C ASN A 267 7.80 19.01 11.56
N MET A 268 8.01 19.84 12.58
CA MET A 268 6.92 20.20 13.51
C MET A 268 5.78 20.94 12.78
N TRP A 269 4.55 20.69 13.21
CA TRP A 269 3.38 21.53 12.92
C TRP A 269 3.53 22.89 13.61
N ILE A 270 2.88 23.91 13.06
CA ILE A 270 2.97 25.29 13.54
C ILE A 270 1.59 25.96 13.38
N ASN A 271 0.98 26.40 14.49
CA ASN A 271 -0.14 27.32 14.38
C ASN A 271 0.40 28.68 13.92
N SER A 272 0.06 29.04 12.67
CA SER A 272 0.63 30.23 12.02
C SER A 272 -0.04 31.53 12.44
N ALA A 273 -1.26 31.47 13.02
CA ALA A 273 -1.86 32.61 13.69
C ALA A 273 -1.02 32.96 14.92
N GLU A 274 -1.01 32.09 15.91
CA GLU A 274 -0.28 32.25 17.18
C GLU A 274 1.22 32.56 17.00
N LYS A 275 1.92 31.86 16.10
CA LYS A 275 3.36 32.14 15.85
C LYS A 275 3.64 33.55 15.30
N SER A 276 2.64 34.22 14.73
CA SER A 276 2.72 35.62 14.27
C SER A 276 1.83 36.60 15.06
N GLY A 277 1.19 36.12 16.13
CA GLY A 277 0.20 36.82 16.94
C GLY A 277 0.78 37.68 18.07
N VAL A 278 -0.04 37.89 19.09
CA VAL A 278 0.19 38.81 20.20
C VAL A 278 0.31 38.03 21.51
N ALA A 279 1.55 37.73 21.92
CA ALA A 279 1.87 36.95 23.13
C ALA A 279 0.91 37.20 24.33
N GLY A 280 0.20 36.15 24.75
CA GLY A 280 -0.86 36.16 25.77
C GLY A 280 -2.28 36.37 25.22
N VAL A 281 -2.50 36.10 23.93
CA VAL A 281 -3.80 36.15 23.23
C VAL A 281 -4.07 34.79 22.57
N ASP A 282 -5.34 34.54 22.29
CA ASP A 282 -5.86 33.44 21.45
C ASP A 282 -6.26 34.14 20.13
N ASP A 283 -5.36 34.18 19.15
CA ASP A 283 -5.45 35.03 17.95
C ASP A 283 -6.29 34.37 16.83
N ASP A 284 -6.36 33.04 16.76
CA ASP A 284 -7.31 32.33 15.89
C ASP A 284 -8.70 32.08 16.53
N SER A 285 -8.84 32.31 17.84
CA SER A 285 -10.06 32.07 18.64
C SER A 285 -10.47 30.59 18.77
N ASN A 286 -9.51 29.65 18.75
CA ASN A 286 -9.72 28.22 18.94
C ASN A 286 -9.99 27.83 20.41
N GLY A 287 -9.74 28.73 21.38
CA GLY A 287 -9.92 28.53 22.81
C GLY A 287 -8.63 28.24 23.59
N PHE A 288 -7.48 28.22 22.93
CA PHE A 288 -6.17 27.93 23.47
C PHE A 288 -5.25 29.14 23.20
N VAL A 289 -4.59 29.63 24.24
CA VAL A 289 -3.75 30.86 24.16
C VAL A 289 -2.34 30.50 23.71
N ASP A 290 -1.81 31.21 22.71
CA ASP A 290 -0.46 31.08 22.18
C ASP A 290 -0.09 29.65 21.68
N ASP A 291 -1.00 28.81 21.16
CA ASP A 291 -0.77 27.37 20.82
C ASP A 291 0.14 27.08 19.59
N TRP A 292 1.15 27.93 19.35
CA TRP A 292 2.00 28.02 18.15
C TRP A 292 2.69 26.73 17.64
N ILE A 293 2.70 25.63 18.41
CA ILE A 293 3.29 24.32 18.04
C ILE A 293 2.45 23.10 18.47
N GLY A 294 1.24 23.34 18.99
CA GLY A 294 0.45 22.37 19.75
C GLY A 294 0.24 22.85 21.20
N TYR A 295 -0.27 21.96 22.06
CA TYR A 295 -0.77 22.36 23.38
C TYR A 295 -0.62 21.27 24.45
N ASP A 296 -0.47 21.70 25.71
CA ASP A 296 -0.42 20.84 26.90
C ASP A 296 -1.75 20.84 27.66
N PHE A 297 -2.34 19.65 27.81
CA PHE A 297 -3.63 19.46 28.47
C PHE A 297 -3.49 19.09 29.97
N VAL A 298 -2.27 19.06 30.55
CA VAL A 298 -1.99 18.57 31.92
C VAL A 298 -2.38 19.58 33.04
N SER A 299 -3.67 19.89 33.08
CA SER A 299 -4.34 20.95 33.86
C SER A 299 -4.54 20.73 35.38
N ALA A 300 -3.91 19.74 36.04
CA ALA A 300 -4.28 19.42 37.43
C ALA A 300 -3.14 18.80 38.27
N PRO A 301 -2.77 19.40 39.43
CA PRO A 301 -1.70 18.94 40.33
C PRO A 301 -1.72 17.44 40.67
N ILE A 302 -0.89 16.66 39.98
CA ILE A 302 -0.72 15.23 40.24
C ILE A 302 0.25 15.01 41.41
N ALA A 303 -0.25 14.46 42.52
CA ALA A 303 0.52 14.24 43.75
C ALA A 303 1.67 13.20 43.62
N THR A 304 1.74 12.47 42.52
CA THR A 304 2.78 11.49 42.17
C THR A 304 3.70 11.95 41.03
N CYS A 305 3.53 13.18 40.53
CA CYS A 305 4.29 13.78 39.44
C CYS A 305 5.81 13.64 39.65
N TRP A 306 6.58 13.48 38.58
CA TRP A 306 8.02 13.38 38.69
C TRP A 306 8.67 14.71 39.11
N SER A 307 9.85 14.63 39.74
CA SER A 307 10.50 15.80 40.34
C SER A 307 11.08 16.73 39.28
N GLY A 308 10.35 17.80 38.94
CA GLY A 308 10.78 18.85 38.01
C GLY A 308 9.96 18.90 36.71
N GLU A 309 8.95 18.04 36.57
CA GLU A 309 7.98 18.08 35.49
C GLU A 309 6.84 19.06 35.80
N ASP A 310 6.23 19.67 34.78
CA ASP A 310 4.93 20.32 34.98
C ASP A 310 3.79 19.29 34.94
N CYS A 311 3.09 19.19 36.06
CA CYS A 311 1.85 18.42 36.18
C CYS A 311 0.75 19.28 36.82
N THR A 312 0.71 20.59 36.51
CA THR A 312 -0.03 21.59 37.29
C THR A 312 -0.93 22.49 36.46
N THR A 313 -0.49 22.89 35.27
CA THR A 313 -1.14 23.89 34.42
C THR A 313 -1.23 23.38 33.00
N ALA A 314 -2.33 23.66 32.31
CA ALA A 314 -2.45 23.46 30.87
C ALA A 314 -2.10 24.78 30.17
N ASP A 315 -1.15 24.73 29.24
CA ASP A 315 -0.62 25.88 28.53
C ASP A 315 -0.04 25.48 27.15
N ASN A 316 0.64 26.40 26.48
CA ASN A 316 1.17 26.24 25.13
C ASN A 316 2.56 25.58 25.06
N ASP A 317 3.00 24.89 26.09
CA ASP A 317 4.32 24.26 26.15
C ASP A 317 4.22 22.72 26.14
N PRO A 318 3.87 22.07 25.01
CA PRO A 318 3.70 20.62 24.89
C PRO A 318 5.03 19.84 24.93
N ARG A 319 6.02 20.30 25.72
CA ARG A 319 7.33 19.67 25.84
C ARG A 319 7.21 18.31 26.50
N ASP A 320 7.82 17.34 25.85
CA ASP A 320 8.01 16.01 26.42
C ASP A 320 8.89 16.11 27.67
N PHE A 321 8.53 15.34 28.70
CA PHE A 321 9.37 15.09 29.87
C PHE A 321 9.82 13.61 29.94
N ASN A 322 9.00 12.68 29.46
CA ASN A 322 9.25 11.25 29.56
C ASN A 322 10.19 10.71 28.46
N GLY A 323 10.20 11.37 27.29
CA GLY A 323 10.96 10.96 26.11
C GLY A 323 10.20 10.04 25.14
N HIS A 324 9.08 9.45 25.57
CA HIS A 324 8.27 8.51 24.80
C HIS A 324 7.53 9.19 23.62
N GLY A 325 6.89 10.34 23.84
CA GLY A 325 6.21 11.10 22.78
C GLY A 325 7.19 11.68 21.75
N THR A 326 8.39 12.09 22.17
CA THR A 326 9.49 12.47 21.27
C THR A 326 9.94 11.28 20.41
N HIS A 327 9.99 10.08 20.97
CA HIS A 327 10.33 8.86 20.23
C HIS A 327 9.29 8.53 19.17
N CYS A 328 8.01 8.65 19.51
CA CYS A 328 6.90 8.49 18.57
C CYS A 328 6.92 9.56 17.46
N ALA A 329 7.20 10.82 17.80
CA ALA A 329 7.32 11.92 16.83
C ALA A 329 8.44 11.69 15.80
N GLY A 330 9.62 11.24 16.24
CA GLY A 330 10.72 10.91 15.34
C GLY A 330 10.42 9.74 14.40
N ILE A 331 9.66 8.73 14.86
CA ILE A 331 9.25 7.59 14.01
C ILE A 331 8.29 8.04 12.90
N ILE A 332 7.49 9.08 13.11
CA ILE A 332 6.61 9.65 12.09
C ILE A 332 7.41 10.52 11.12
N GLY A 333 8.15 11.50 11.63
CA GLY A 333 8.55 12.69 10.86
C GLY A 333 9.91 13.29 11.21
N ALA A 334 10.89 12.54 11.70
CA ALA A 334 12.27 13.03 11.73
C ALA A 334 12.74 13.39 10.30
N MET A 335 13.43 14.52 10.13
CA MET A 335 13.82 15.01 8.80
C MET A 335 14.86 14.12 8.12
N ASN A 336 14.51 13.50 6.98
CA ASN A 336 15.45 12.69 6.22
C ASN A 336 16.53 13.53 5.53
N ASN A 337 17.68 12.92 5.27
CA ASN A 337 18.82 13.49 4.54
C ASN A 337 19.22 14.89 5.07
N ASN A 338 19.25 15.03 6.39
CA ASN A 338 19.68 16.25 7.06
C ASN A 338 21.11 16.10 7.64
N GLY A 339 21.63 14.88 7.73
CA GLY A 339 22.97 14.59 8.25
C GLY A 339 23.01 14.63 9.77
N TYR A 340 21.87 14.40 10.43
CA TYR A 340 21.74 14.38 11.89
C TYR A 340 21.14 13.07 12.39
N ALA A 341 20.14 13.04 13.27
CA ALA A 341 19.97 11.90 14.16
C ALA A 341 19.42 10.65 13.46
N VAL A 342 18.21 10.69 12.89
CA VAL A 342 17.48 9.55 12.32
C VAL A 342 16.61 9.97 11.11
N ALA A 343 16.29 9.01 10.26
CA ALA A 343 15.29 9.13 9.20
C ALA A 343 13.90 8.63 9.66
N SER A 344 12.85 8.88 8.88
CA SER A 344 11.48 8.42 9.12
C SER A 344 10.71 8.18 7.80
N PRO A 345 9.57 7.45 7.82
CA PRO A 345 8.79 7.12 6.63
C PRO A 345 8.32 8.36 5.86
N ALA A 346 8.04 9.46 6.56
CA ALA A 346 7.41 10.67 6.02
C ALA A 346 8.23 11.96 6.31
N GLY A 347 9.55 11.80 6.43
CA GLY A 347 10.50 12.82 6.88
C GLY A 347 10.80 13.95 5.90
N GLY A 348 10.25 13.96 4.69
CA GLY A 348 10.69 14.86 3.61
C GLY A 348 12.03 14.38 3.03
N PHE A 349 12.78 15.25 2.35
CA PHE A 349 14.13 14.91 1.88
C PHE A 349 15.06 16.12 1.85
N GLY A 350 15.80 16.29 2.95
CA GLY A 350 16.65 17.46 3.19
C GLY A 350 17.81 17.62 2.20
N SER A 351 18.49 18.77 2.30
CA SER A 351 19.57 19.18 1.38
C SER A 351 20.92 18.47 1.61
N GLY A 352 20.92 17.35 2.34
CA GLY A 352 22.12 16.69 2.86
C GLY A 352 22.79 17.43 4.01
N THR A 353 22.13 18.46 4.59
CA THR A 353 22.73 19.34 5.60
C THR A 353 21.79 19.71 6.75
N ASN A 354 22.36 19.84 7.95
CA ASN A 354 21.67 20.22 9.19
C ASN A 354 21.48 21.75 9.25
N THR A 355 21.05 22.31 8.12
CA THR A 355 20.59 23.70 7.90
C THR A 355 19.34 23.73 7.03
N THR A 356 18.74 22.56 6.75
CA THR A 356 17.52 22.42 5.95
C THR A 356 16.28 22.82 6.77
N THR A 357 15.33 23.48 6.12
CA THR A 357 13.94 23.57 6.58
C THR A 357 13.25 22.24 6.28
N GLY A 358 12.56 21.65 7.25
CA GLY A 358 11.86 20.38 7.05
C GLY A 358 10.71 20.51 6.06
N ASP A 359 10.65 19.59 5.11
CA ASP A 359 9.67 19.51 4.02
C ASP A 359 8.80 18.24 4.09
N GLY A 360 8.92 17.45 5.16
CA GLY A 360 8.05 16.29 5.43
C GLY A 360 6.72 16.65 6.07
N VAL A 361 6.02 15.61 6.54
CA VAL A 361 4.71 15.73 7.20
C VAL A 361 4.82 16.43 8.56
N ARG A 362 3.76 17.14 8.94
CA ARG A 362 3.72 17.99 10.13
C ARG A 362 3.33 17.21 11.37
N VAL A 363 4.26 17.06 12.31
CA VAL A 363 3.99 16.48 13.62
C VAL A 363 3.37 17.52 14.55
N MET A 364 2.11 17.35 14.94
CA MET A 364 1.42 18.18 15.94
C MET A 364 1.61 17.59 17.34
N ALA A 365 2.21 18.37 18.25
CA ALA A 365 2.58 17.92 19.59
C ALA A 365 1.44 18.15 20.60
N LEU A 366 0.83 17.08 21.10
CA LEU A 366 -0.28 17.16 22.06
C LEU A 366 0.07 16.42 23.34
N ARG A 367 0.40 17.16 24.40
CA ARG A 367 0.76 16.58 25.70
C ARG A 367 -0.51 16.25 26.47
N ILE A 368 -0.75 14.94 26.63
CA ILE A 368 -1.91 14.37 27.36
C ILE A 368 -1.48 13.45 28.51
N GLY A 369 -0.18 13.25 28.66
CA GLY A 369 0.43 12.41 29.68
C GLY A 369 1.62 13.06 30.35
N HIS A 370 1.98 12.50 31.51
CA HIS A 370 3.02 12.99 32.41
C HIS A 370 3.78 11.81 33.01
N SER A 371 5.01 12.03 33.47
CA SER A 371 5.75 11.07 34.28
C SER A 371 5.29 11.08 35.74
N ALA A 372 5.26 9.90 36.36
CA ALA A 372 5.00 9.77 37.78
C ALA A 372 5.88 8.70 38.43
N VAL A 373 6.09 8.84 39.74
CA VAL A 373 6.89 7.91 40.56
C VAL A 373 6.12 6.60 40.76
N SER A 374 6.45 5.58 39.96
CA SER A 374 5.88 4.24 40.06
C SER A 374 6.81 3.34 40.88
N GLY A 375 6.61 3.37 42.20
CA GLY A 375 7.41 2.61 43.17
C GLY A 375 8.84 3.15 43.34
N ALA A 376 9.76 2.72 42.48
CA ALA A 376 11.16 3.15 42.45
C ALA A 376 11.65 3.50 41.03
N SER A 377 10.72 3.61 40.08
CA SER A 377 10.97 3.92 38.66
C SER A 377 10.05 5.02 38.19
N GLU A 378 10.44 5.68 37.12
CA GLU A 378 9.58 6.56 36.34
C GLU A 378 8.60 5.73 35.50
N ALA A 379 7.37 6.23 35.30
CA ALA A 379 6.43 5.69 34.33
C ALA A 379 5.53 6.81 33.80
N GLY A 380 5.25 6.81 32.50
CA GLY A 380 4.30 7.73 31.87
C GLY A 380 2.84 7.32 32.11
N TYR A 381 1.98 8.30 32.36
CA TYR A 381 0.53 8.14 32.58
C TYR A 381 -0.26 9.16 31.76
N VAL A 382 -1.15 8.67 30.89
CA VAL A 382 -2.13 9.50 30.15
C VAL A 382 -3.46 9.63 30.90
N ARG A 383 -4.19 10.70 30.64
CA ARG A 383 -5.58 10.89 31.11
C ARG A 383 -6.56 10.89 29.94
N MET A 384 -7.66 10.15 30.08
CA MET A 384 -8.63 9.97 28.99
C MET A 384 -9.41 11.25 28.65
N ASP A 385 -9.58 12.15 29.61
CA ASP A 385 -10.20 13.45 29.39
C ASP A 385 -9.24 14.44 28.71
N TYR A 386 -7.94 14.39 29.04
CA TYR A 386 -6.92 15.13 28.28
C TYR A 386 -6.81 14.60 26.84
N ALA A 387 -6.81 13.27 26.67
CA ALA A 387 -6.83 12.62 25.36
C ALA A 387 -8.07 13.00 24.54
N ALA A 388 -9.25 13.09 25.16
CA ALA A 388 -10.48 13.53 24.50
C ALA A 388 -10.38 14.99 24.02
N SER A 389 -9.90 15.91 24.86
CA SER A 389 -9.71 17.31 24.51
C SER A 389 -8.67 17.50 23.40
N ALA A 390 -7.53 16.81 23.49
CA ALA A 390 -6.48 16.83 22.47
C ALA A 390 -6.96 16.27 21.12
N MET A 391 -7.75 15.20 21.13
CA MET A 391 -8.33 14.61 19.91
C MET A 391 -9.29 15.57 19.21
N GLN A 392 -10.09 16.34 19.97
CA GLN A 392 -10.92 17.41 19.40
C GLN A 392 -10.08 18.56 18.83
N TYR A 393 -9.08 19.05 19.59
CA TYR A 393 -8.14 20.08 19.12
C TYR A 393 -7.45 19.65 17.81
N ALA A 394 -7.01 18.40 17.72
CA ALA A 394 -6.35 17.84 16.54
C ALA A 394 -7.24 17.92 15.29
N ALA A 395 -8.50 17.47 15.40
CA ALA A 395 -9.46 17.53 14.29
C ALA A 395 -9.73 18.97 13.82
N ASN A 396 -9.88 19.91 14.78
CA ASN A 396 -10.11 21.32 14.52
C ASN A 396 -8.92 21.97 13.80
N ASN A 397 -7.71 21.73 14.29
CA ASN A 397 -6.44 22.26 13.75
C ASN A 397 -5.88 21.44 12.57
N GLY A 398 -6.77 20.77 11.83
CA GLY A 398 -6.48 20.17 10.52
C GLY A 398 -5.77 18.81 10.53
N ALA A 399 -5.48 18.21 11.69
CA ALA A 399 -4.93 16.86 11.74
C ALA A 399 -5.93 15.83 11.21
N ARG A 400 -5.45 14.89 10.39
CA ARG A 400 -6.26 13.78 9.83
C ARG A 400 -5.67 12.40 10.10
N ILE A 401 -4.55 12.35 10.82
CA ILE A 401 -3.98 11.12 11.36
C ILE A 401 -3.69 11.37 12.84
N ALA A 402 -4.12 10.47 13.73
CA ALA A 402 -3.81 10.49 15.15
C ALA A 402 -3.03 9.23 15.54
N SER A 403 -1.86 9.40 16.17
CA SER A 403 -1.05 8.31 16.71
C SER A 403 -1.22 8.21 18.22
N CYS A 404 -1.79 7.09 18.69
CA CYS A 404 -2.15 6.87 20.09
C CYS A 404 -1.33 5.70 20.70
N SER A 405 -0.14 6.01 21.20
CA SER A 405 0.84 5.03 21.70
C SER A 405 0.66 4.59 23.17
N TRP A 406 -0.58 4.65 23.67
CA TRP A 406 -0.95 4.48 25.09
C TRP A 406 -2.17 3.54 25.28
N GLY A 407 -2.47 3.19 26.54
CA GLY A 407 -3.60 2.30 26.90
C GLY A 407 -4.89 3.06 27.25
N SER A 408 -6.04 2.60 26.76
CA SER A 408 -7.31 3.36 26.79
C SER A 408 -8.43 2.76 27.65
N SER A 409 -9.43 3.59 27.98
CA SER A 409 -10.69 3.16 28.62
C SER A 409 -11.85 4.07 28.20
N ASN A 410 -13.09 3.57 28.27
CA ASN A 410 -14.28 4.40 27.99
C ASN A 410 -14.59 5.33 29.19
N SER A 411 -13.80 6.39 29.32
CA SER A 411 -13.95 7.44 30.32
C SER A 411 -13.47 8.79 29.78
N GLY A 412 -13.67 9.87 30.53
CA GLY A 412 -13.20 11.22 30.16
C GLY A 412 -13.87 11.86 28.93
N GLY A 413 -14.83 11.18 28.28
CA GLY A 413 -15.43 11.63 27.02
C GLY A 413 -14.74 11.09 25.76
N LEU A 414 -13.71 10.24 25.92
CA LEU A 414 -12.87 9.73 24.82
C LEU A 414 -13.65 9.11 23.66
N ALA A 415 -14.75 8.41 23.94
CA ALA A 415 -15.63 7.85 22.90
C ALA A 415 -16.08 8.92 21.89
N ALA A 416 -16.74 9.98 22.36
CA ALA A 416 -17.26 11.06 21.51
C ALA A 416 -16.15 11.86 20.83
N ALA A 417 -14.95 11.92 21.41
CA ALA A 417 -13.80 12.58 20.79
C ALA A 417 -13.19 11.75 19.65
N CYS A 418 -13.17 10.42 19.76
CA CYS A 418 -12.83 9.54 18.64
C CYS A 418 -13.88 9.67 17.53
N ASP A 419 -15.17 9.62 17.88
CA ASP A 419 -16.29 9.80 16.94
C ASP A 419 -16.16 11.13 16.18
N TYR A 420 -15.78 12.21 16.87
CA TYR A 420 -15.57 13.53 16.29
C TYR A 420 -14.38 13.59 15.32
N PHE A 421 -13.25 12.96 15.66
CA PHE A 421 -12.06 12.92 14.80
C PHE A 421 -12.30 12.09 13.54
N ILE A 422 -12.99 10.95 13.68
CA ILE A 422 -13.41 10.11 12.55
C ILE A 422 -14.40 10.88 11.66
N ALA A 423 -15.39 11.57 12.24
CA ALA A 423 -16.35 12.40 11.51
C ALA A 423 -15.71 13.63 10.82
N ALA A 424 -14.55 14.11 11.29
CA ALA A 424 -13.75 15.12 10.60
C ALA A 424 -12.97 14.55 9.38
N GLY A 425 -13.06 13.24 9.13
CA GLY A 425 -12.35 12.51 8.09
C GLY A 425 -10.97 12.01 8.52
N GLY A 426 -10.78 11.69 9.81
CA GLY A 426 -9.48 11.30 10.37
C GLY A 426 -9.28 9.80 10.63
N LEU A 427 -8.03 9.35 10.48
CA LEU A 427 -7.53 8.01 10.83
C LEU A 427 -6.98 7.99 12.26
N ILE A 428 -7.40 7.02 13.09
CA ILE A 428 -6.84 6.81 14.44
C ILE A 428 -6.04 5.51 14.47
N PHE A 429 -4.72 5.61 14.64
CA PHE A 429 -3.83 4.45 14.85
C PHE A 429 -3.55 4.28 16.34
N LYS A 430 -3.69 3.05 16.84
CA LYS A 430 -3.71 2.73 18.26
C LYS A 430 -2.79 1.57 18.60
N ALA A 431 -1.96 1.74 19.62
CA ALA A 431 -1.08 0.67 20.12
C ALA A 431 -1.89 -0.51 20.69
N ALA A 432 -1.68 -1.73 20.16
CA ALA A 432 -2.37 -2.94 20.62
C ALA A 432 -2.04 -3.34 22.08
N GLY A 433 -0.88 -2.91 22.60
CA GLY A 433 -0.48 -3.06 24.00
C GLY A 433 0.68 -4.04 24.22
N ASN A 434 1.38 -3.86 25.34
CA ASN A 434 2.64 -4.55 25.66
C ASN A 434 2.48 -5.63 26.76
N SER A 435 1.35 -6.35 26.77
CA SER A 435 1.00 -7.31 27.84
C SER A 435 0.85 -8.78 27.40
N ASN A 436 1.24 -9.11 26.16
CA ASN A 436 1.22 -10.46 25.57
C ASN A 436 -0.07 -11.24 25.86
N ASN A 437 -1.22 -10.60 25.63
CA ASN A 437 -2.55 -11.21 25.82
C ASN A 437 -3.49 -10.82 24.66
N SER A 438 -4.70 -11.38 24.68
CA SER A 438 -5.71 -11.16 23.63
C SER A 438 -6.90 -10.31 24.03
N THR A 439 -6.79 -9.57 25.14
CA THR A 439 -7.81 -8.62 25.59
C THR A 439 -7.54 -7.24 25.01
N ALA A 440 -8.42 -6.79 24.12
CA ALA A 440 -8.40 -5.41 23.62
C ALA A 440 -8.62 -4.41 24.76
N ASP A 441 -8.00 -3.23 24.70
CA ASP A 441 -8.47 -2.07 25.46
C ASP A 441 -9.64 -1.37 24.74
N TYR A 442 -10.20 -0.29 25.31
CA TYR A 442 -11.45 0.26 24.80
C TYR A 442 -11.40 0.70 23.33
N MET A 443 -10.36 1.47 22.94
CA MET A 443 -10.15 1.90 21.57
C MET A 443 -9.79 0.72 20.66
N CYS A 444 -8.93 -0.20 21.11
CA CYS A 444 -8.59 -1.40 20.34
C CYS A 444 -9.79 -2.35 20.13
N GLY A 445 -10.87 -2.18 20.90
CA GLY A 445 -12.12 -2.92 20.77
C GLY A 445 -13.16 -2.24 19.88
N ARG A 446 -12.83 -1.14 19.20
CA ARG A 446 -13.69 -0.46 18.22
C ARG A 446 -13.27 -0.82 16.79
N ALA A 447 -14.24 -1.06 15.92
CA ALA A 447 -14.00 -1.41 14.51
C ALA A 447 -13.68 -0.20 13.60
N ASP A 448 -13.58 1.01 14.16
CA ASP A 448 -13.29 2.27 13.48
C ASP A 448 -11.98 2.93 13.99
N ILE A 449 -11.13 2.15 14.69
CA ILE A 449 -9.81 2.54 15.18
C ILE A 449 -8.83 1.41 14.88
N TYR A 450 -7.69 1.73 14.27
CA TYR A 450 -6.78 0.74 13.70
C TYR A 450 -5.71 0.33 14.71
N SER A 451 -5.83 -0.90 15.20
CA SER A 451 -4.98 -1.51 16.23
C SER A 451 -3.69 -2.06 15.62
N VAL A 452 -2.55 -1.54 16.07
CA VAL A 452 -1.21 -1.89 15.57
C VAL A 452 -0.45 -2.78 16.57
N ALA A 453 -0.14 -4.01 16.14
CA ALA A 453 0.74 -4.94 16.86
C ALA A 453 2.22 -4.75 16.48
N ALA A 454 3.13 -5.25 17.33
CA ALA A 454 4.58 -5.12 17.14
C ALA A 454 5.23 -6.42 16.65
N THR A 455 6.10 -6.32 15.64
CA THR A 455 7.01 -7.39 15.19
C THR A 455 8.47 -7.13 15.56
N ASP A 456 9.27 -8.21 15.58
CA ASP A 456 10.74 -8.18 15.65
C ASP A 456 11.41 -8.22 14.26
N GLN A 457 12.75 -8.18 14.24
CA GLN A 457 13.61 -8.22 13.06
C GLN A 457 13.40 -9.44 12.14
N THR A 458 12.60 -10.42 12.57
CA THR A 458 12.32 -11.68 11.86
C THR A 458 10.83 -11.92 11.63
N ASP A 459 10.05 -10.83 11.57
CA ASP A 459 8.59 -10.77 11.40
C ASP A 459 7.74 -11.45 12.48
N LYS A 460 8.37 -11.98 13.52
CA LYS A 460 7.65 -12.61 14.62
C LYS A 460 6.99 -11.57 15.48
N LYS A 461 5.76 -11.84 15.92
CA LYS A 461 5.07 -11.05 16.95
C LYS A 461 6.00 -10.90 18.14
N ALA A 462 6.34 -9.64 18.46
CA ALA A 462 7.21 -9.30 19.57
C ALA A 462 6.69 -9.94 20.87
N SER A 463 7.60 -10.42 21.72
CA SER A 463 7.25 -11.25 22.89
C SER A 463 6.34 -10.56 23.91
N PHE A 464 6.29 -9.22 23.89
CA PHE A 464 5.38 -8.40 24.70
C PHE A 464 4.08 -8.01 23.99
N SER A 465 3.99 -8.06 22.65
CA SER A 465 2.81 -7.53 21.93
C SER A 465 1.57 -8.32 22.28
N SER A 466 0.49 -7.62 22.63
CA SER A 466 -0.87 -8.18 22.59
C SER A 466 -1.26 -8.50 21.14
N TYR A 467 -2.27 -9.34 20.98
CA TYR A 467 -2.67 -9.97 19.70
C TYR A 467 -4.14 -10.39 19.72
N GLY A 468 -4.84 -10.39 18.59
CA GLY A 468 -6.22 -10.85 18.52
C GLY A 468 -6.86 -10.55 17.18
N THR A 469 -8.08 -11.06 16.95
CA THR A 469 -8.89 -10.78 15.75
C THR A 469 -9.40 -9.34 15.68
N TRP A 470 -8.98 -8.50 16.64
CA TRP A 470 -9.19 -7.06 16.73
C TRP A 470 -7.91 -6.26 16.41
N VAL A 471 -6.80 -6.94 16.09
CA VAL A 471 -5.60 -6.30 15.55
C VAL A 471 -5.78 -6.18 14.04
N ASP A 472 -5.61 -4.97 13.51
CA ASP A 472 -5.84 -4.64 12.11
C ASP A 472 -4.57 -4.76 11.26
N ILE A 473 -3.41 -4.44 11.84
CA ILE A 473 -2.10 -4.52 11.17
C ILE A 473 -0.96 -4.72 12.18
N SER A 474 0.20 -5.20 11.71
CA SER A 474 1.45 -5.27 12.47
C SER A 474 2.52 -4.36 11.87
N ALA A 475 3.47 -3.89 12.68
CA ALA A 475 4.64 -3.16 12.20
C ALA A 475 5.87 -3.37 13.11
N PRO A 476 7.10 -3.13 12.62
CA PRO A 476 8.32 -3.13 13.42
C PRO A 476 8.20 -2.40 14.77
N GLY A 477 8.45 -3.11 15.87
CA GLY A 477 8.29 -2.57 17.22
C GLY A 477 9.35 -3.01 18.24
N VAL A 478 10.47 -3.61 17.81
CA VAL A 478 11.57 -4.08 18.68
C VAL A 478 12.88 -3.37 18.32
N SER A 479 13.56 -2.78 19.31
CA SER A 479 14.82 -2.03 19.13
C SER A 479 14.72 -0.97 18.04
N ILE A 480 13.66 -0.16 18.07
CA ILE A 480 13.39 0.91 17.11
C ILE A 480 14.18 2.15 17.54
N TYR A 481 15.15 2.57 16.71
CA TYR A 481 15.92 3.79 16.90
C TYR A 481 15.10 5.01 16.45
N SER A 482 14.98 6.02 17.31
CA SER A 482 14.33 7.31 17.03
C SER A 482 14.83 8.39 17.98
N THR A 483 14.48 9.65 17.71
CA THR A 483 14.75 10.82 18.56
C THR A 483 14.23 10.62 19.99
N TYR A 484 14.85 11.26 20.99
CA TYR A 484 14.50 11.06 22.39
C TYR A 484 14.74 12.32 23.23
N HIS A 485 14.10 12.38 24.41
CA HIS A 485 14.37 13.41 25.41
C HIS A 485 14.79 12.78 26.74
N ASP A 486 16.02 13.07 27.17
CA ASP A 486 16.44 12.87 28.56
C ASP A 486 16.22 14.18 29.34
N HIS A 487 15.21 14.20 30.20
CA HIS A 487 14.88 15.34 31.06
C HIS A 487 16.01 15.72 32.03
N ASN A 488 16.98 14.84 32.27
CA ASN A 488 18.16 15.11 33.10
C ASN A 488 19.23 15.91 32.34
N ALA A 489 19.08 16.07 31.02
CA ALA A 489 20.07 16.63 30.12
C ALA A 489 19.45 17.49 29.00
N ASP A 490 18.42 18.27 29.31
CA ASP A 490 17.62 19.07 28.35
C ASP A 490 18.41 19.90 27.31
N ALA A 491 19.62 20.36 27.62
CA ALA A 491 20.46 21.08 26.66
C ALA A 491 20.94 20.21 25.46
N SER A 492 20.75 18.89 25.50
CA SER A 492 21.26 17.91 24.55
C SER A 492 20.14 17.16 23.82
N ASP A 493 20.41 16.83 22.56
CA ASP A 493 19.54 16.01 21.72
C ASP A 493 20.02 14.55 21.76
N TYR A 494 19.08 13.60 21.71
CA TYR A 494 19.31 12.18 21.97
C TYR A 494 18.61 11.29 20.95
N VAL A 495 19.17 10.10 20.74
CA VAL A 495 18.54 9.00 20.01
C VAL A 495 18.51 7.79 20.94
N ALA A 496 17.37 7.09 20.98
CA ALA A 496 17.18 5.92 21.83
C ALA A 496 16.60 4.74 21.03
N ALA A 497 16.94 3.52 21.45
CA ALA A 497 16.35 2.29 20.93
C ALA A 497 15.28 1.78 21.90
N LEU A 498 14.00 1.98 21.56
CA LEU A 498 12.86 1.54 22.39
C LEU A 498 12.18 0.30 21.79
N SER A 499 11.28 -0.33 22.56
CA SER A 499 10.51 -1.50 22.11
C SER A 499 9.10 -1.46 22.68
N GLY A 500 8.10 -1.63 21.83
CA GLY A 500 6.69 -1.60 22.18
C GLY A 500 5.79 -1.50 20.95
N THR A 501 4.50 -1.83 21.10
CA THR A 501 3.46 -1.45 20.13
C THR A 501 3.38 0.07 19.94
N SER A 502 3.84 0.81 20.95
CA SER A 502 4.06 2.26 20.94
C SER A 502 5.07 2.76 19.90
N MET A 503 5.95 1.90 19.38
CA MET A 503 6.88 2.23 18.30
C MET A 503 6.34 1.77 16.94
N ALA A 504 5.59 0.66 16.91
CA ALA A 504 4.92 0.17 15.71
C ALA A 504 3.79 1.12 15.23
N THR A 505 3.02 1.68 16.18
CA THR A 505 1.90 2.60 15.91
C THR A 505 2.30 3.87 15.14
N PRO A 506 3.30 4.67 15.59
CA PRO A 506 3.75 5.85 14.86
C PRO A 506 4.38 5.52 13.51
N LEU A 507 4.92 4.29 13.32
CA LEU A 507 5.46 3.88 12.02
C LEU A 507 4.33 3.74 10.98
N VAL A 508 3.21 3.13 11.35
CA VAL A 508 2.00 3.07 10.49
C VAL A 508 1.38 4.46 10.29
N ALA A 509 1.37 5.31 11.31
CA ALA A 509 0.91 6.70 11.18
C ALA A 509 1.81 7.53 10.23
N GLY A 510 3.13 7.28 10.23
CA GLY A 510 4.08 7.83 9.27
C GLY A 510 3.82 7.32 7.85
N ILE A 511 3.58 6.01 7.68
CA ILE A 511 3.21 5.41 6.38
C ILE A 511 1.92 6.05 5.84
N ALA A 512 0.90 6.24 6.68
CA ALA A 512 -0.32 6.95 6.29
C ALA A 512 -0.06 8.42 5.91
N GLY A 513 0.84 9.11 6.61
CA GLY A 513 1.25 10.48 6.29
C GLY A 513 1.91 10.58 4.91
N ASN A 514 2.86 9.68 4.62
CA ASN A 514 3.53 9.59 3.31
C ASN A 514 2.53 9.22 2.20
N LEU A 515 1.74 8.15 2.36
CA LEU A 515 0.76 7.72 1.37
C LEU A 515 -0.28 8.82 1.05
N TRP A 516 -0.80 9.51 2.06
CA TRP A 516 -1.77 10.58 1.86
C TRP A 516 -1.14 11.86 1.32
N SER A 517 0.19 11.96 1.29
CA SER A 517 0.94 12.98 0.54
C SER A 517 0.91 12.67 -0.96
N GLN A 518 1.09 11.40 -1.35
CA GLN A 518 1.01 10.96 -2.75
C GLN A 518 -0.40 11.09 -3.34
N PHE A 519 -1.42 10.75 -2.56
CA PHE A 519 -2.81 10.77 -3.01
C PHE A 519 -3.64 11.80 -2.22
N PRO A 520 -3.41 13.11 -2.42
CA PRO A 520 -3.90 14.13 -1.50
C PRO A 520 -5.43 14.34 -1.50
N THR A 521 -6.13 13.81 -2.51
CA THR A 521 -7.59 13.84 -2.66
C THR A 521 -8.31 12.64 -2.04
N TRP A 522 -7.59 11.60 -1.61
CA TRP A 522 -8.21 10.40 -1.04
C TRP A 522 -8.88 10.66 0.31
N THR A 523 -9.91 9.86 0.58
CA THR A 523 -10.53 9.74 1.89
C THR A 523 -9.66 8.93 2.86
N ALA A 524 -9.89 9.10 4.17
CA ALA A 524 -9.31 8.25 5.21
C ALA A 524 -9.50 6.76 4.89
N ALA A 525 -10.71 6.36 4.47
CA ALA A 525 -11.03 4.98 4.12
C ALA A 525 -10.11 4.42 3.02
N GLN A 526 -9.90 5.16 1.93
CA GLN A 526 -9.01 4.73 0.82
C GLN A 526 -7.53 4.63 1.26
N VAL A 527 -7.06 5.58 2.08
CA VAL A 527 -5.69 5.55 2.63
C VAL A 527 -5.49 4.32 3.53
N TRP A 528 -6.46 4.00 4.39
CA TRP A 528 -6.44 2.77 5.19
C TRP A 528 -6.55 1.50 4.34
N ASP A 529 -7.47 1.48 3.36
CA ASP A 529 -7.71 0.30 2.52
C ASP A 529 -6.47 -0.12 1.74
N ARG A 530 -5.75 0.87 1.20
CA ARG A 530 -4.44 0.67 0.58
C ARG A 530 -3.42 0.11 1.59
N ILE A 531 -3.24 0.73 2.76
CA ILE A 531 -2.26 0.28 3.78
C ILE A 531 -2.50 -1.17 4.23
N ARG A 532 -3.76 -1.60 4.41
CA ARG A 532 -4.06 -2.99 4.79
C ARG A 532 -3.81 -3.98 3.65
N THR A 533 -4.19 -3.63 2.41
CA THR A 533 -4.15 -4.56 1.25
C THR A 533 -2.76 -4.72 0.64
N THR A 534 -1.84 -3.79 0.90
CA THR A 534 -0.45 -3.86 0.40
C THR A 534 0.54 -4.33 1.47
N SER A 535 0.04 -4.82 2.62
CA SER A 535 0.88 -5.32 3.71
C SER A 535 1.56 -6.66 3.38
N GLU A 536 2.66 -6.98 4.05
CA GLU A 536 3.40 -8.24 3.85
C GLU A 536 2.94 -9.35 4.81
N SER A 537 2.77 -10.57 4.30
CA SER A 537 2.21 -11.69 5.08
C SER A 537 3.20 -12.30 6.06
N ILE A 538 3.05 -11.94 7.34
CA ILE A 538 3.83 -12.50 8.43
C ILE A 538 3.27 -13.84 8.97
N ALA A 539 2.22 -14.39 8.36
CA ALA A 539 1.50 -15.57 8.86
C ALA A 539 2.39 -16.81 8.95
N ALA A 540 3.26 -17.04 7.94
CA ALA A 540 4.12 -18.21 7.86
C ALA A 540 5.14 -18.32 9.02
N VAL A 541 5.57 -17.20 9.60
CA VAL A 541 6.47 -17.18 10.77
C VAL A 541 5.74 -17.04 12.11
N ASN A 542 4.41 -16.83 12.08
CA ASN A 542 3.55 -16.58 13.25
C ASN A 542 2.41 -17.62 13.40
N THR A 543 2.66 -18.89 13.03
CA THR A 543 1.64 -19.97 12.99
C THR A 543 0.88 -20.24 14.31
N SER A 544 1.35 -19.71 15.44
CA SER A 544 0.65 -19.73 16.74
C SER A 544 -0.44 -18.65 16.90
N TYR A 545 -0.54 -17.70 15.98
CA TYR A 545 -1.42 -16.52 16.05
C TYR A 545 -2.25 -16.32 14.74
N PRO A 546 -2.91 -17.36 14.19
CA PRO A 546 -3.65 -17.26 12.92
C PRO A 546 -4.78 -16.24 13.03
N GLY A 547 -4.82 -15.26 12.12
CA GLY A 547 -5.81 -14.18 12.11
C GLY A 547 -5.75 -13.24 13.32
N GLN A 548 -4.63 -13.21 14.07
CA GLN A 548 -4.50 -12.43 15.32
C GLN A 548 -3.48 -11.29 15.27
N LEU A 549 -2.97 -10.96 14.08
CA LEU A 549 -1.90 -9.98 13.85
C LEU A 549 -2.24 -8.95 12.75
N GLY A 550 -3.51 -8.86 12.38
CA GLY A 550 -3.95 -8.02 11.26
C GLY A 550 -3.62 -8.59 9.89
N ALA A 551 -3.66 -7.73 8.87
CA ALA A 551 -3.40 -8.08 7.48
C ALA A 551 -1.95 -8.54 7.23
N GLY A 552 -0.97 -7.94 7.92
CA GLY A 552 0.44 -8.20 7.71
C GLY A 552 1.36 -7.19 8.39
N ARG A 553 2.63 -7.19 8.01
CA ARG A 553 3.59 -6.11 8.27
C ARG A 553 3.26 -4.94 7.33
N ALA A 554 3.04 -3.75 7.88
CA ALA A 554 2.89 -2.55 7.07
C ALA A 554 4.14 -2.31 6.18
N ASN A 555 3.93 -2.04 4.90
CA ASN A 555 4.97 -1.83 3.89
C ASN A 555 4.67 -0.51 3.18
N LEU A 556 5.66 0.39 3.08
CA LEU A 556 5.50 1.73 2.52
C LEU A 556 5.56 1.73 0.99
N LYS A 557 6.54 1.05 0.39
CA LYS A 557 6.70 1.00 -1.07
C LYS A 557 5.45 0.45 -1.74
N ARG A 558 4.99 -0.71 -1.28
CA ARG A 558 3.78 -1.35 -1.80
C ARG A 558 2.53 -0.49 -1.58
N ALA A 559 2.45 0.24 -0.46
CA ALA A 559 1.33 1.15 -0.21
C ALA A 559 1.29 2.31 -1.22
N LEU A 560 2.43 2.86 -1.63
CA LEU A 560 2.51 3.88 -2.67
C LEU A 560 2.14 3.30 -4.05
N ASP A 561 2.79 2.21 -4.45
CA ASP A 561 2.58 1.56 -5.75
C ASP A 561 1.14 1.06 -5.92
N GLY A 562 0.58 0.46 -4.88
CA GLY A 562 -0.64 -0.34 -4.94
C GLY A 562 -0.40 -1.83 -5.24
N THR A 563 0.86 -2.26 -5.30
CA THR A 563 1.22 -3.67 -5.46
C THR A 563 0.74 -4.47 -4.26
N THR A 564 -0.20 -5.39 -4.48
CA THR A 564 -0.71 -6.26 -3.42
C THR A 564 0.41 -7.16 -2.92
N GLY A 565 0.75 -7.04 -1.63
CA GLY A 565 1.63 -8.01 -0.99
C GLY A 565 0.96 -9.38 -0.88
N GLY A 566 1.74 -10.40 -0.51
CA GLY A 566 1.17 -11.70 -0.12
C GLY A 566 0.26 -11.64 1.12
N GLY A 567 0.21 -10.49 1.80
CA GLY A 567 -0.79 -10.13 2.80
C GLY A 567 -2.15 -9.90 2.15
N GLY A 568 -2.77 -10.98 1.67
CA GLY A 568 -4.08 -10.93 1.03
C GLY A 568 -5.13 -10.25 1.91
N GLY A 569 -6.13 -9.63 1.27
CA GLY A 569 -7.24 -8.94 1.94
C GLY A 569 -7.81 -9.76 3.11
N ALA A 570 -8.16 -9.04 4.19
CA ALA A 570 -8.46 -9.57 5.53
C ALA A 570 -9.09 -10.97 5.50
N PRO A 571 -8.49 -11.96 6.18
CA PRO A 571 -8.64 -13.37 5.86
C PRO A 571 -10.11 -13.76 5.74
N LEU A 572 -10.45 -14.26 4.54
CA LEU A 572 -11.79 -14.71 4.19
C LEU A 572 -12.23 -15.73 5.24
N ALA A 573 -13.22 -15.35 6.06
CA ALA A 573 -13.54 -16.10 7.28
C ALA A 573 -14.15 -17.49 7.03
N GLY A 574 -14.66 -17.70 5.81
CA GLY A 574 -15.13 -18.97 5.27
C GLY A 574 -14.33 -19.40 4.04
N LYS A 575 -15.00 -20.01 3.06
CA LYS A 575 -14.38 -20.51 1.83
C LYS A 575 -15.04 -19.91 0.60
N VAL A 576 -14.28 -19.81 -0.48
CA VAL A 576 -14.80 -19.40 -1.79
C VAL A 576 -14.73 -20.61 -2.71
N LEU A 577 -15.86 -20.95 -3.34
CA LEU A 577 -15.92 -21.86 -4.48
C LEU A 577 -15.98 -21.01 -5.75
N LEU A 578 -15.27 -21.43 -6.80
CA LEU A 578 -15.25 -20.71 -8.07
C LEU A 578 -14.97 -21.64 -9.27
N SER A 579 -15.65 -21.34 -10.38
CA SER A 579 -15.28 -21.76 -11.73
C SER A 579 -14.23 -20.78 -12.28
N VAL A 580 -13.38 -21.22 -13.21
CA VAL A 580 -12.41 -20.34 -13.88
C VAL A 580 -12.21 -20.71 -15.34
N LEU A 581 -12.37 -19.75 -16.26
CA LEU A 581 -12.14 -20.00 -17.69
C LEU A 581 -10.68 -20.37 -18.00
N GLY A 582 -10.51 -21.31 -18.93
CA GLY A 582 -9.21 -21.82 -19.35
C GLY A 582 -8.69 -22.94 -18.44
N THR A 583 -7.40 -22.89 -18.11
CA THR A 583 -6.80 -23.96 -17.27
C THR A 583 -5.70 -23.44 -16.32
N PRO A 584 -6.02 -22.52 -15.38
CA PRO A 584 -5.03 -21.97 -14.45
C PRO A 584 -4.49 -23.01 -13.46
N THR A 585 -3.26 -22.80 -12.96
CA THR A 585 -2.63 -23.66 -11.94
C THR A 585 -2.79 -23.06 -10.55
N LEU A 586 -3.86 -23.43 -9.85
CA LEU A 586 -4.25 -22.87 -8.55
C LEU A 586 -3.58 -23.61 -7.39
N GLY A 587 -2.31 -23.28 -7.14
CA GLY A 587 -1.57 -23.68 -5.94
C GLY A 587 -1.56 -25.19 -5.66
N ALA A 588 -2.28 -25.62 -4.61
CA ALA A 588 -2.36 -27.01 -4.18
C ALA A 588 -3.55 -27.80 -4.80
N ALA A 589 -4.43 -27.16 -5.56
CA ALA A 589 -5.38 -27.86 -6.42
C ALA A 589 -4.66 -28.49 -7.63
N GLY A 590 -3.62 -27.82 -8.14
CA GLY A 590 -2.95 -28.17 -9.40
C GLY A 590 -3.53 -27.36 -10.56
N ALA A 591 -3.54 -27.93 -11.75
CA ALA A 591 -4.35 -27.40 -12.84
C ALA A 591 -5.84 -27.62 -12.51
N VAL A 592 -6.66 -26.61 -12.77
CA VAL A 592 -8.12 -26.62 -12.66
C VAL A 592 -8.63 -26.26 -14.05
N ALA A 593 -9.53 -27.05 -14.63
CA ALA A 593 -10.10 -26.80 -15.95
C ALA A 593 -11.37 -25.93 -15.89
N ASP A 594 -11.87 -25.51 -17.06
CA ASP A 594 -13.08 -24.71 -17.22
C ASP A 594 -14.35 -25.47 -16.78
N GLU A 595 -14.30 -26.81 -16.74
CA GLU A 595 -15.38 -27.64 -16.20
C GLU A 595 -15.28 -27.93 -14.68
N ASP A 596 -14.23 -27.46 -14.00
CA ASP A 596 -13.93 -27.75 -12.59
C ASP A 596 -14.33 -26.61 -11.64
N ILE A 597 -14.55 -26.95 -10.37
CA ILE A 597 -14.77 -25.95 -9.31
C ILE A 597 -13.62 -26.03 -8.30
N ALA A 598 -12.87 -24.94 -8.18
CA ALA A 598 -11.84 -24.78 -7.16
C ALA A 598 -12.45 -24.28 -5.84
N GLN A 599 -11.88 -24.71 -4.71
CA GLN A 599 -12.13 -24.15 -3.38
C GLN A 599 -10.88 -23.45 -2.87
N TYR A 600 -11.00 -22.16 -2.53
CA TYR A 600 -10.04 -21.46 -1.68
C TYR A 600 -10.52 -21.50 -0.22
N ASP A 601 -9.72 -22.09 0.66
CA ASP A 601 -9.95 -22.02 2.11
C ASP A 601 -9.21 -20.80 2.68
N GLY A 602 -9.97 -19.79 3.13
CA GLY A 602 -9.43 -18.53 3.65
C GLY A 602 -8.86 -18.60 5.06
N ALA A 603 -9.12 -19.68 5.80
CA ALA A 603 -8.56 -19.92 7.13
C ALA A 603 -7.19 -20.62 7.07
N THR A 604 -6.92 -21.41 6.02
CA THR A 604 -5.61 -22.04 5.78
C THR A 604 -4.82 -21.41 4.63
N SER A 605 -5.41 -20.51 3.85
CA SER A 605 -4.86 -19.92 2.62
C SER A 605 -4.48 -20.96 1.56
N THR A 606 -5.28 -22.01 1.40
CA THR A 606 -4.98 -23.15 0.49
C THR A 606 -6.07 -23.42 -0.53
N TRP A 607 -5.65 -23.68 -1.76
CA TRP A 607 -6.47 -24.21 -2.85
C TRP A 607 -6.66 -25.73 -2.78
N SER A 608 -7.81 -26.19 -3.24
CA SER A 608 -8.11 -27.61 -3.51
C SER A 608 -9.25 -27.72 -4.53
N VAL A 609 -9.23 -28.71 -5.43
CA VAL A 609 -10.42 -29.05 -6.24
C VAL A 609 -11.58 -29.41 -5.31
N TYR A 610 -12.76 -28.83 -5.55
CA TYR A 610 -14.01 -29.10 -4.83
C TYR A 610 -14.93 -30.03 -5.62
N PHE A 611 -14.98 -29.85 -6.93
CA PHE A 611 -15.72 -30.67 -7.87
C PHE A 611 -14.86 -30.77 -9.14
N ASP A 612 -14.79 -31.98 -9.68
CA ASP A 612 -14.03 -32.35 -10.88
C ASP A 612 -15.07 -32.65 -11.95
N GLY A 613 -15.22 -31.75 -12.94
CA GLY A 613 -16.23 -31.89 -13.99
C GLY A 613 -15.85 -32.96 -15.00
N SER A 614 -14.55 -33.15 -15.18
CA SER A 614 -13.94 -34.14 -16.06
C SER A 614 -14.38 -35.57 -15.69
N ASP A 615 -14.36 -35.90 -14.39
CA ASP A 615 -14.83 -37.17 -13.83
C ASP A 615 -16.33 -37.46 -14.12
N VAL A 616 -17.16 -36.42 -14.29
CA VAL A 616 -18.63 -36.55 -14.44
C VAL A 616 -19.19 -36.12 -15.80
N GLY A 617 -18.31 -35.96 -16.78
CA GLY A 617 -18.68 -35.84 -18.20
C GLY A 617 -18.93 -34.43 -18.70
N LEU A 618 -18.39 -33.40 -18.03
CA LEU A 618 -18.44 -32.01 -18.47
C LEU A 618 -17.28 -31.60 -19.41
N THR A 619 -16.46 -32.54 -19.89
CA THR A 619 -15.23 -32.33 -20.72
C THR A 619 -15.43 -31.67 -22.11
N SER A 620 -16.50 -30.93 -22.31
CA SER A 620 -16.88 -30.24 -23.55
C SER A 620 -17.79 -29.03 -23.27
N PHE A 621 -17.76 -28.53 -22.03
CA PHE A 621 -18.51 -27.38 -21.53
C PHE A 621 -17.64 -26.65 -20.50
N ALA A 622 -17.84 -25.35 -20.32
CA ALA A 622 -17.43 -24.63 -19.12
C ALA A 622 -18.58 -24.57 -18.09
N ILE A 623 -18.27 -24.27 -16.84
CA ILE A 623 -19.28 -23.92 -15.83
C ILE A 623 -19.44 -22.40 -15.81
N ASP A 624 -20.58 -21.94 -16.33
CA ASP A 624 -20.96 -20.53 -16.44
C ASP A 624 -21.86 -20.05 -15.31
N ALA A 625 -22.33 -20.93 -14.41
CA ALA A 625 -22.93 -20.48 -13.15
C ALA A 625 -22.89 -21.58 -12.08
N LEU A 626 -22.84 -21.18 -10.79
CA LEU A 626 -22.79 -22.11 -9.66
C LEU A 626 -23.58 -21.59 -8.44
N ALA A 627 -24.51 -22.40 -7.94
CA ALA A 627 -25.04 -22.26 -6.57
C ALA A 627 -25.01 -23.60 -5.82
N VAL A 628 -24.54 -23.60 -4.56
CA VAL A 628 -24.57 -24.81 -3.73
C VAL A 628 -25.76 -24.76 -2.77
N LEU A 629 -26.63 -25.77 -2.86
CA LEU A 629 -27.78 -25.91 -1.97
C LEU A 629 -27.32 -26.30 -0.54
N PRO A 630 -28.07 -25.94 0.53
CA PRO A 630 -27.74 -26.34 1.91
C PRO A 630 -27.71 -27.86 2.17
N SER A 631 -28.14 -28.67 1.20
CA SER A 631 -28.04 -30.14 1.16
C SER A 631 -26.69 -30.66 0.65
N GLY A 632 -25.85 -29.81 0.06
CA GLY A 632 -24.62 -30.18 -0.65
C GLY A 632 -24.84 -30.61 -2.10
N GLU A 633 -26.01 -30.33 -2.68
CA GLU A 633 -26.28 -30.49 -4.12
C GLU A 633 -25.86 -29.20 -4.86
N LEU A 634 -25.29 -29.32 -6.06
CA LEU A 634 -24.84 -28.16 -6.86
C LEU A 634 -25.88 -27.87 -7.95
N LEU A 635 -26.25 -26.60 -8.14
CA LEU A 635 -26.93 -26.09 -9.32
C LEU A 635 -25.90 -25.45 -10.24
N ILE A 636 -25.95 -25.78 -11.53
CA ILE A 636 -24.95 -25.43 -12.55
C ILE A 636 -25.67 -25.00 -13.85
N SER A 637 -25.14 -23.96 -14.49
CA SER A 637 -25.37 -23.64 -15.91
C SER A 637 -24.11 -23.97 -16.74
N LEU A 638 -24.24 -24.07 -18.06
CA LEU A 638 -23.18 -24.45 -19.00
C LEU A 638 -23.09 -23.45 -20.15
N ASP A 639 -21.88 -23.23 -20.67
CA ASP A 639 -21.55 -22.26 -21.73
C ASP A 639 -22.22 -22.51 -23.10
N ILE A 640 -22.63 -23.74 -23.38
CA ILE A 640 -23.23 -24.12 -24.68
C ILE A 640 -24.31 -25.22 -24.59
N ASP A 641 -25.30 -25.05 -25.46
CA ASP A 641 -26.24 -26.05 -25.98
C ASP A 641 -25.57 -27.42 -26.26
N GLY A 642 -25.89 -28.46 -25.47
CA GLY A 642 -25.20 -29.75 -25.59
C GLY A 642 -25.79 -30.94 -24.80
N SER A 643 -25.23 -32.15 -24.98
CA SER A 643 -25.80 -33.41 -24.46
C SER A 643 -25.00 -34.03 -23.32
N LEU A 644 -25.44 -33.80 -22.08
CA LEU A 644 -24.83 -34.30 -20.86
C LEU A 644 -25.11 -35.79 -20.60
N ALA A 645 -24.05 -36.60 -20.52
CA ALA A 645 -24.15 -38.04 -20.36
C ALA A 645 -24.72 -38.44 -18.97
N GLY A 646 -25.83 -39.16 -18.96
CA GLY A 646 -26.45 -39.67 -17.72
C GLY A 646 -27.38 -38.69 -17.01
N LEU A 647 -27.59 -37.48 -17.58
CA LEU A 647 -28.66 -36.58 -17.18
C LEU A 647 -30.02 -37.28 -17.22
N VAL A 648 -30.84 -37.08 -16.19
CA VAL A 648 -32.25 -37.52 -16.18
C VAL A 648 -33.21 -36.35 -16.03
N GLY A 649 -34.30 -36.39 -16.79
CA GLY A 649 -35.43 -35.48 -16.65
C GLY A 649 -35.48 -34.30 -17.62
N SER A 650 -34.50 -34.10 -18.51
CA SER A 650 -34.56 -33.09 -19.56
C SER A 650 -35.72 -33.35 -20.55
N PRO A 651 -36.41 -32.31 -21.09
CA PRO A 651 -37.44 -32.47 -22.10
C PRO A 651 -36.90 -33.12 -23.38
N SER A 652 -35.65 -32.78 -23.71
CA SER A 652 -34.89 -33.24 -24.89
C SER A 652 -34.05 -34.49 -24.59
N GLY A 653 -34.29 -35.17 -23.47
CA GLY A 653 -33.70 -36.46 -23.11
C GLY A 653 -32.39 -36.31 -22.31
N THR A 654 -31.31 -35.96 -23.00
CA THR A 654 -29.98 -35.67 -22.39
C THR A 654 -29.41 -34.30 -22.78
N THR A 655 -30.10 -33.55 -23.64
CA THR A 655 -29.70 -32.19 -23.99
C THR A 655 -30.03 -31.21 -22.85
N VAL A 656 -29.15 -30.22 -22.69
CA VAL A 656 -29.26 -29.02 -21.84
C VAL A 656 -29.08 -27.84 -22.78
N ASP A 657 -29.97 -26.85 -22.66
CA ASP A 657 -29.89 -25.53 -23.32
C ASP A 657 -29.03 -24.59 -22.44
N ASP A 658 -28.36 -23.59 -23.01
CA ASP A 658 -27.53 -22.63 -22.23
C ASP A 658 -28.39 -21.70 -21.33
N SER A 659 -29.72 -21.71 -21.50
CA SER A 659 -30.69 -21.10 -20.59
C SER A 659 -31.26 -22.03 -19.49
N ASP A 660 -30.86 -23.31 -19.44
CA ASP A 660 -31.33 -24.30 -18.46
C ASP A 660 -30.46 -24.37 -17.19
N ILE A 661 -31.04 -24.82 -16.06
CA ILE A 661 -30.25 -25.16 -14.86
C ILE A 661 -30.32 -26.67 -14.61
N ILE A 662 -29.14 -27.30 -14.51
CA ILE A 662 -28.97 -28.69 -14.10
C ILE A 662 -28.53 -28.78 -12.64
N LYS A 663 -28.88 -29.90 -11.99
CA LYS A 663 -28.46 -30.20 -10.62
C LYS A 663 -27.59 -31.44 -10.55
N PHE A 664 -26.40 -31.30 -9.97
CA PHE A 664 -25.55 -32.41 -9.57
C PHE A 664 -25.91 -32.87 -8.15
N THR A 665 -26.15 -34.17 -7.98
CA THR A 665 -26.28 -34.82 -6.66
C THR A 665 -25.01 -35.61 -6.37
N PRO A 666 -24.07 -35.10 -5.55
CA PRO A 666 -22.81 -35.77 -5.28
C PRO A 666 -22.97 -37.01 -4.39
N THR A 667 -22.13 -38.01 -4.68
CA THR A 667 -21.77 -39.13 -3.79
C THR A 667 -20.31 -39.08 -3.36
N SER A 668 -19.47 -38.37 -4.13
CA SER A 668 -18.08 -37.97 -3.85
C SER A 668 -17.83 -36.59 -4.46
N LEU A 669 -16.93 -35.83 -3.84
CA LEU A 669 -16.48 -34.49 -4.25
C LEU A 669 -14.95 -34.38 -4.10
N GLY A 670 -14.36 -33.39 -4.75
CA GLY A 670 -12.92 -33.21 -4.94
C GLY A 670 -12.42 -33.84 -6.24
N ALA A 671 -11.10 -33.95 -6.41
CA ALA A 671 -10.44 -34.52 -7.61
C ALA A 671 -10.61 -36.06 -7.80
N ASN A 672 -11.77 -36.59 -7.38
CA ASN A 672 -12.32 -37.95 -7.54
C ASN A 672 -13.86 -37.77 -7.38
N THR A 673 -14.49 -36.99 -8.25
CA THR A 673 -15.91 -36.61 -8.15
C THR A 673 -16.81 -37.72 -8.69
N ALA A 674 -17.96 -37.95 -8.05
CA ALA A 674 -18.90 -38.97 -8.51
C ALA A 674 -20.31 -38.65 -8.01
N GLY A 675 -21.33 -38.76 -8.88
CA GLY A 675 -22.70 -38.44 -8.51
C GLY A 675 -23.69 -38.74 -9.62
N THR A 676 -24.83 -38.05 -9.62
CA THR A 676 -25.86 -38.15 -10.67
C THR A 676 -26.42 -36.79 -11.05
N TRP A 677 -26.56 -36.58 -12.35
CA TRP A 677 -27.16 -35.40 -12.96
C TRP A 677 -28.69 -35.50 -13.06
N SER A 678 -29.39 -34.44 -12.65
CA SER A 678 -30.84 -34.30 -12.79
C SER A 678 -31.21 -32.90 -13.27
N PHE A 679 -32.11 -32.80 -14.24
CA PHE A 679 -32.63 -31.52 -14.74
C PHE A 679 -33.43 -30.77 -13.66
N TYR A 680 -33.25 -29.45 -13.53
CA TYR A 680 -33.77 -28.69 -12.38
C TYR A 680 -34.63 -27.48 -12.75
N PHE A 681 -34.28 -26.74 -13.80
CA PHE A 681 -35.02 -25.58 -14.31
C PHE A 681 -35.00 -25.63 -15.84
N ASP A 682 -36.12 -25.27 -16.46
CA ASP A 682 -36.30 -25.17 -17.91
C ASP A 682 -36.44 -23.68 -18.24
N GLY A 683 -35.46 -23.10 -18.95
CA GLY A 683 -35.47 -21.65 -19.27
C GLY A 683 -36.60 -21.28 -20.22
N SER A 684 -36.82 -22.15 -21.21
CA SER A 684 -37.79 -21.98 -22.30
C SER A 684 -39.25 -21.92 -21.83
N ASP A 685 -39.58 -22.66 -20.77
CA ASP A 685 -40.91 -22.66 -20.14
C ASP A 685 -41.27 -21.32 -19.47
N VAL A 686 -40.28 -20.48 -19.11
CA VAL A 686 -40.48 -19.27 -18.29
C VAL A 686 -40.04 -17.95 -18.92
N GLY A 687 -39.41 -17.99 -20.10
CA GLY A 687 -39.23 -16.82 -20.98
C GLY A 687 -37.87 -16.71 -21.64
N LEU A 688 -36.84 -17.36 -21.11
CA LEU A 688 -35.49 -17.37 -21.68
C LEU A 688 -35.56 -18.21 -22.97
N THR A 689 -35.49 -17.56 -24.13
CA THR A 689 -35.84 -18.19 -25.43
C THR A 689 -35.03 -17.67 -26.61
N THR A 690 -33.95 -16.92 -26.35
CA THR A 690 -33.03 -16.36 -27.35
C THR A 690 -31.58 -16.55 -26.93
N ASN A 691 -30.65 -16.57 -27.90
CA ASN A 691 -29.20 -16.75 -27.72
C ASN A 691 -28.48 -15.52 -27.13
N ASN A 692 -29.14 -14.88 -26.17
CA ASN A 692 -28.74 -13.72 -25.38
C ASN A 692 -29.48 -13.73 -24.01
N GLU A 693 -30.08 -14.87 -23.63
CA GLU A 693 -30.81 -15.10 -22.37
C GLU A 693 -30.21 -16.31 -21.63
N ASP A 694 -28.95 -16.57 -21.94
CA ASP A 694 -28.05 -17.62 -21.53
C ASP A 694 -27.65 -17.37 -20.06
N VAL A 695 -27.64 -18.39 -19.19
CA VAL A 695 -27.57 -18.19 -17.72
C VAL A 695 -26.12 -18.24 -17.22
N ASP A 696 -25.63 -17.08 -16.80
CA ASP A 696 -24.25 -16.76 -16.36
C ASP A 696 -24.10 -16.48 -14.86
N ALA A 697 -25.21 -16.33 -14.12
CA ALA A 697 -25.15 -16.13 -12.68
C ALA A 697 -26.35 -16.76 -11.98
N ILE A 698 -26.10 -17.65 -11.01
CA ILE A 698 -27.15 -18.32 -10.22
C ILE A 698 -26.85 -18.19 -8.73
N THR A 699 -27.85 -17.83 -7.93
CA THR A 699 -27.79 -17.92 -6.47
C THR A 699 -29.13 -18.35 -5.86
N ILE A 700 -29.14 -18.78 -4.60
CA ILE A 700 -30.39 -19.06 -3.86
C ILE A 700 -30.64 -17.93 -2.86
N LEU A 701 -31.61 -17.10 -3.18
CA LEU A 701 -31.94 -15.90 -2.41
C LEU A 701 -32.49 -16.28 -1.01
N PRO A 702 -32.36 -15.41 0.02
CA PRO A 702 -32.87 -15.67 1.37
C PRO A 702 -34.39 -15.93 1.47
N SER A 703 -35.14 -15.66 0.41
CA SER A 703 -36.56 -15.98 0.24
C SER A 703 -36.86 -17.43 -0.17
N GLY A 704 -35.84 -18.17 -0.65
CA GLY A 704 -36.00 -19.45 -1.35
C GLY A 704 -36.33 -19.33 -2.84
N ALA A 705 -36.27 -18.13 -3.41
CA ALA A 705 -36.29 -17.90 -4.86
C ALA A 705 -34.90 -18.17 -5.46
N ILE A 706 -34.85 -18.51 -6.75
CA ILE A 706 -33.60 -18.59 -7.52
C ILE A 706 -33.30 -17.17 -8.01
N GLY A 707 -32.12 -16.63 -7.71
CA GLY A 707 -31.58 -15.44 -8.35
C GLY A 707 -30.84 -15.84 -9.62
N ILE A 708 -31.11 -15.17 -10.73
CA ILE A 708 -30.60 -15.47 -12.08
C ILE A 708 -30.17 -14.15 -12.74
N SER A 709 -28.96 -14.06 -13.28
CA SER A 709 -28.55 -13.08 -14.31
C SER A 709 -28.53 -13.76 -15.69
N THR A 710 -28.35 -12.99 -16.76
CA THR A 710 -28.17 -13.51 -18.13
C THR A 710 -27.28 -12.59 -18.98
N LEU A 711 -26.54 -13.18 -19.92
CA LEU A 711 -25.53 -12.60 -20.84
C LEU A 711 -26.05 -11.54 -21.85
N GLY A 712 -27.18 -10.91 -21.56
CA GLY A 712 -27.88 -9.95 -22.41
C GLY A 712 -29.31 -9.64 -21.91
N ASP A 713 -29.85 -8.47 -22.30
CA ASP A 713 -31.18 -7.94 -21.93
C ASP A 713 -32.33 -9.00 -21.90
N PRO A 714 -32.73 -9.55 -20.72
CA PRO A 714 -33.70 -10.63 -20.67
C PRO A 714 -35.15 -10.18 -20.80
N THR A 715 -35.96 -10.90 -21.58
CA THR A 715 -37.34 -10.51 -21.95
C THR A 715 -38.40 -11.38 -21.24
N VAL A 716 -38.25 -11.58 -19.93
CA VAL A 716 -39.15 -12.43 -19.13
C VAL A 716 -40.53 -11.83 -18.86
N THR A 717 -41.56 -12.68 -18.76
CA THR A 717 -42.96 -12.22 -18.59
C THR A 717 -43.21 -11.63 -17.20
N GLY A 718 -43.49 -10.32 -17.18
CA GLY A 718 -43.92 -9.57 -15.99
C GLY A 718 -42.96 -8.48 -15.54
N LEU A 719 -41.75 -8.46 -16.10
CA LEU A 719 -40.75 -7.41 -15.94
C LEU A 719 -40.60 -6.61 -17.24
N ALA A 720 -39.86 -5.50 -17.18
CA ALA A 720 -39.55 -4.64 -18.32
C ALA A 720 -38.38 -3.72 -17.95
N SER A 721 -37.52 -3.39 -18.93
CA SER A 721 -36.28 -2.64 -18.70
C SER A 721 -35.34 -3.33 -17.71
N LEU A 722 -35.12 -4.63 -17.94
CA LEU A 722 -33.96 -5.36 -17.43
C LEU A 722 -32.79 -5.14 -18.39
N ALA A 723 -31.57 -5.28 -17.89
CA ALA A 723 -30.32 -5.27 -18.64
C ALA A 723 -29.53 -6.56 -18.37
N ASP A 724 -28.31 -6.64 -18.89
CA ASP A 724 -27.32 -7.67 -18.60
C ASP A 724 -26.88 -7.63 -17.12
N GLU A 725 -26.64 -6.45 -16.53
CA GLU A 725 -26.19 -6.32 -15.13
C GLU A 725 -27.24 -6.60 -14.01
N ASP A 726 -28.35 -7.27 -14.31
CA ASP A 726 -29.58 -7.33 -13.48
C ASP A 726 -29.92 -8.73 -12.93
N ILE A 727 -30.02 -8.86 -11.60
CA ILE A 727 -30.44 -10.14 -10.97
C ILE A 727 -31.97 -10.24 -10.88
N MET A 728 -32.53 -11.21 -11.60
CA MET A 728 -33.94 -11.61 -11.55
C MET A 728 -34.19 -12.67 -10.46
N ALA A 729 -35.21 -12.49 -9.62
CA ALA A 729 -35.71 -13.53 -8.71
C ALA A 729 -36.85 -14.35 -9.32
N PHE A 730 -36.58 -15.61 -9.65
CA PHE A 730 -37.61 -16.59 -9.99
C PHE A 730 -38.18 -17.26 -8.74
N THR A 731 -39.50 -17.12 -8.53
CA THR A 731 -40.24 -17.85 -7.48
C THR A 731 -40.95 -19.06 -8.09
N PRO A 732 -40.42 -20.29 -7.93
CA PRO A 732 -40.99 -21.48 -8.54
C PRO A 732 -42.32 -21.92 -7.91
N THR A 733 -43.22 -22.40 -8.77
CA THR A 733 -44.40 -23.21 -8.43
C THR A 733 -44.28 -24.64 -8.95
N ALA A 734 -43.45 -24.86 -9.97
CA ALA A 734 -42.96 -26.13 -10.47
C ALA A 734 -41.50 -25.97 -10.97
N LEU A 735 -40.75 -27.07 -11.00
CA LEU A 735 -39.33 -27.17 -11.39
C LEU A 735 -39.10 -28.50 -12.12
N GLY A 736 -38.02 -28.58 -12.91
CA GLY A 736 -37.73 -29.64 -13.88
C GLY A 736 -38.31 -29.32 -15.27
N SER A 737 -38.49 -30.33 -16.12
CA SER A 737 -39.00 -30.21 -17.51
C SER A 737 -40.49 -29.86 -17.67
N VAL A 738 -41.06 -29.23 -16.64
CA VAL A 738 -42.27 -28.40 -16.69
C VAL A 738 -42.07 -27.31 -15.62
N THR A 739 -41.23 -26.33 -15.91
CA THR A 739 -40.93 -25.23 -14.98
C THR A 739 -42.05 -24.18 -15.04
N ALA A 740 -42.45 -23.65 -13.89
CA ALA A 740 -43.50 -22.63 -13.85
C ALA A 740 -43.39 -21.81 -12.58
N GLY A 741 -43.46 -20.49 -12.68
CA GLY A 741 -43.30 -19.60 -11.52
C GLY A 741 -43.68 -18.16 -11.84
N ASN A 742 -43.11 -17.22 -11.08
CA ASN A 742 -43.26 -15.79 -11.32
C ASN A 742 -41.89 -15.11 -11.12
N TRP A 743 -41.59 -14.15 -11.98
CA TRP A 743 -40.38 -13.33 -11.91
C TRP A 743 -40.61 -12.05 -11.08
N ALA A 744 -39.55 -11.56 -10.43
CA ALA A 744 -39.46 -10.24 -9.83
C ALA A 744 -38.00 -9.75 -9.93
N GLN A 745 -37.74 -8.52 -10.35
CA GLN A 745 -36.38 -7.95 -10.32
C GLN A 745 -35.90 -7.88 -8.85
N TYR A 746 -34.67 -8.32 -8.57
CA TYR A 746 -34.09 -8.39 -7.22
C TYR A 746 -32.92 -7.43 -7.03
N PHE A 747 -32.14 -7.21 -8.08
CA PHE A 747 -31.09 -6.21 -8.14
C PHE A 747 -31.25 -5.45 -9.46
N ASP A 748 -31.01 -4.15 -9.40
CA ASP A 748 -30.97 -3.24 -10.56
C ASP A 748 -29.54 -2.71 -10.61
N GLY A 749 -28.72 -3.19 -11.53
CA GLY A 749 -27.29 -2.87 -11.57
C GLY A 749 -27.03 -1.48 -12.15
N SER A 750 -27.89 -1.04 -13.09
CA SER A 750 -27.92 0.31 -13.63
C SER A 750 -28.08 1.38 -12.55
N ASP A 751 -29.00 1.18 -11.60
CA ASP A 751 -29.23 2.11 -10.47
C ASP A 751 -27.98 2.35 -9.60
N VAL A 752 -27.04 1.39 -9.56
CA VAL A 752 -25.82 1.44 -8.74
C VAL A 752 -24.53 1.62 -9.54
N GLY A 753 -24.62 1.69 -10.86
CA GLY A 753 -23.52 2.02 -11.76
C GLY A 753 -22.67 0.82 -12.20
N LEU A 754 -23.32 -0.32 -12.47
CA LEU A 754 -22.74 -1.44 -13.24
C LEU A 754 -23.07 -1.36 -14.75
N SER A 755 -23.57 -0.22 -15.23
CA SER A 755 -23.90 0.01 -16.65
C SER A 755 -23.04 1.08 -17.31
N THR A 756 -21.83 1.34 -16.81
CA THR A 756 -20.98 2.41 -17.35
C THR A 756 -20.25 1.99 -18.62
N ASN A 757 -20.06 0.68 -18.82
CA ASN A 757 -19.54 0.08 -20.05
C ASN A 757 -19.97 -1.39 -20.20
N ASN A 758 -19.92 -1.92 -21.43
CA ASN A 758 -20.32 -3.29 -21.82
C ASN A 758 -19.43 -4.44 -21.25
N ASN A 759 -18.65 -4.18 -20.20
CA ASN A 759 -17.83 -5.17 -19.51
C ASN A 759 -18.16 -5.23 -17.99
N GLU A 760 -19.21 -4.54 -17.54
CA GLU A 760 -19.69 -4.54 -16.14
C GLU A 760 -20.90 -5.49 -15.92
N ASP A 761 -21.16 -6.35 -16.91
CA ASP A 761 -22.08 -7.49 -16.89
C ASP A 761 -21.67 -8.55 -15.84
N LEU A 762 -22.64 -9.22 -15.20
CA LEU A 762 -22.49 -10.00 -13.96
C LEU A 762 -22.31 -11.52 -14.18
N ASP A 763 -21.07 -11.97 -14.40
CA ASP A 763 -20.70 -13.39 -14.54
C ASP A 763 -20.58 -14.20 -13.23
N ALA A 764 -20.81 -13.57 -12.07
CA ALA A 764 -20.88 -14.31 -10.81
C ALA A 764 -21.69 -13.60 -9.73
N VAL A 765 -22.56 -14.34 -9.03
CA VAL A 765 -23.32 -13.83 -7.89
C VAL A 765 -23.46 -14.84 -6.75
N ASP A 766 -23.22 -14.39 -5.52
CA ASP A 766 -23.65 -15.10 -4.31
C ASP A 766 -24.29 -14.18 -3.27
N VAL A 767 -25.54 -14.44 -2.91
CA VAL A 767 -26.31 -13.62 -1.96
C VAL A 767 -26.37 -14.30 -0.60
N ALA A 768 -25.60 -13.76 0.35
CA ALA A 768 -25.58 -14.24 1.72
C ALA A 768 -26.95 -14.11 2.40
N ALA A 769 -27.18 -14.90 3.47
CA ALA A 769 -28.42 -14.86 4.26
C ALA A 769 -28.74 -13.49 4.91
N THR A 770 -27.79 -12.55 4.89
CA THR A 770 -27.95 -11.13 5.30
C THR A 770 -28.48 -10.21 4.19
N GLY A 771 -28.55 -10.68 2.95
CA GLY A 771 -28.82 -9.86 1.75
C GLY A 771 -27.58 -9.16 1.17
N VAL A 772 -26.38 -9.34 1.75
CA VAL A 772 -25.13 -8.87 1.15
C VAL A 772 -24.79 -9.76 -0.04
N MET A 773 -24.52 -9.15 -1.19
CA MET A 773 -24.20 -9.83 -2.44
C MET A 773 -22.68 -9.79 -2.64
N SER A 774 -22.09 -10.90 -3.05
CA SER A 774 -20.73 -10.95 -3.61
C SER A 774 -20.87 -11.10 -5.12
N LEU A 775 -20.14 -10.29 -5.89
CA LEU A 775 -20.31 -10.10 -7.32
C LEU A 775 -18.95 -10.21 -8.04
N SER A 776 -18.96 -10.65 -9.29
CA SER A 776 -17.87 -10.54 -10.28
C SER A 776 -18.44 -9.91 -11.56
N THR A 777 -17.59 -9.54 -12.52
CA THR A 777 -18.03 -9.04 -13.84
C THR A 777 -17.12 -9.50 -14.98
N ILE A 778 -17.68 -9.66 -16.19
CA ILE A 778 -17.02 -10.15 -17.41
C ILE A 778 -15.72 -9.37 -17.79
N GLY A 779 -15.57 -8.14 -17.30
CA GLY A 779 -14.31 -7.43 -17.30
C GLY A 779 -14.17 -6.46 -16.12
N ALA A 780 -13.21 -5.56 -16.23
CA ALA A 780 -12.87 -4.60 -15.17
C ALA A 780 -14.01 -3.62 -14.82
N PHE A 781 -14.52 -3.72 -13.58
CA PHE A 781 -15.58 -2.88 -13.04
C PHE A 781 -15.09 -1.60 -12.35
N SER A 782 -15.93 -0.55 -12.37
CA SER A 782 -15.62 0.79 -11.83
C SER A 782 -16.78 1.43 -11.06
N VAL A 783 -17.42 0.66 -10.18
CA VAL A 783 -18.52 1.10 -9.32
C VAL A 783 -18.11 2.17 -8.28
N THR A 784 -19.10 2.84 -7.67
CA THR A 784 -18.83 3.91 -6.69
C THR A 784 -18.09 3.40 -5.45
N GLY A 785 -16.78 3.66 -5.41
CA GLY A 785 -15.89 3.38 -4.28
C GLY A 785 -15.02 2.12 -4.41
N VAL A 786 -15.20 1.31 -5.47
CA VAL A 786 -14.42 0.08 -5.71
C VAL A 786 -14.15 -0.07 -7.21
N THR A 787 -12.94 -0.46 -7.55
CA THR A 787 -12.51 -0.82 -8.91
C THR A 787 -11.75 -2.14 -8.85
N GLY A 788 -11.87 -3.00 -9.87
CA GLY A 788 -11.13 -4.25 -9.98
C GLY A 788 -10.96 -4.70 -11.43
N VAL A 789 -10.37 -5.87 -11.62
CA VAL A 789 -10.31 -6.59 -12.90
C VAL A 789 -11.39 -7.68 -12.96
N ASP A 790 -11.55 -8.32 -14.11
CA ASP A 790 -12.44 -9.44 -14.40
C ASP A 790 -12.42 -10.50 -13.28
N GLU A 791 -11.22 -10.86 -12.82
CA GLU A 791 -11.06 -11.94 -11.83
C GLU A 791 -11.26 -11.50 -10.36
N ASP A 792 -11.60 -10.23 -10.09
CA ASP A 792 -11.76 -9.71 -8.72
C ASP A 792 -13.23 -9.68 -8.26
N CYS A 793 -13.57 -10.44 -7.22
CA CYS A 793 -14.91 -10.37 -6.63
C CYS A 793 -15.03 -9.17 -5.67
N PHE A 794 -16.09 -8.40 -5.82
CA PHE A 794 -16.48 -7.29 -4.95
C PHE A 794 -17.75 -7.64 -4.17
N ARG A 795 -18.19 -6.74 -3.28
CA ARG A 795 -19.40 -6.93 -2.46
C ARG A 795 -20.31 -5.71 -2.49
N PHE A 796 -21.59 -5.96 -2.72
CA PHE A 796 -22.66 -4.97 -2.58
C PHE A 796 -23.41 -5.17 -1.27
N THR A 797 -23.49 -4.11 -0.46
CA THR A 797 -24.34 -4.05 0.74
C THR A 797 -25.59 -3.22 0.42
N PRO A 798 -26.76 -3.84 0.19
CA PRO A 798 -27.97 -3.11 -0.15
C PRO A 798 -28.54 -2.32 1.04
N THR A 799 -29.07 -1.14 0.72
CA THR A 799 -30.05 -0.40 1.53
C THR A 799 -31.47 -0.54 0.96
N THR A 800 -31.61 -0.70 -0.37
CA THR A 800 -32.82 -1.14 -1.08
C THR A 800 -32.45 -2.11 -2.22
N THR A 801 -33.42 -2.93 -2.63
CA THR A 801 -33.30 -3.96 -3.68
C THR A 801 -34.55 -3.99 -4.56
N GLY A 802 -34.44 -4.59 -5.75
CA GLY A 802 -35.44 -4.58 -6.84
C GLY A 802 -35.29 -3.36 -7.75
N ALA A 803 -36.36 -2.99 -8.45
CA ALA A 803 -36.47 -1.86 -9.41
C ALA A 803 -36.25 -0.43 -8.84
N THR A 804 -35.56 -0.32 -7.71
CA THR A 804 -35.00 0.90 -7.13
C THR A 804 -33.86 0.47 -6.18
N THR A 805 -32.74 0.01 -6.74
CA THR A 805 -31.62 -0.54 -5.95
C THR A 805 -30.71 0.59 -5.46
N ALA A 806 -30.23 0.49 -4.22
CA ALA A 806 -29.29 1.46 -3.68
C ALA A 806 -28.49 0.84 -2.54
N GLY A 807 -27.19 1.10 -2.46
CA GLY A 807 -26.32 0.52 -1.43
C GLY A 807 -24.90 1.05 -1.49
N THR A 808 -23.95 0.27 -0.97
CA THR A 808 -22.52 0.61 -0.96
C THR A 808 -21.67 -0.61 -1.32
N PHE A 809 -20.63 -0.38 -2.12
CA PHE A 809 -19.69 -1.42 -2.52
C PHE A 809 -18.44 -1.47 -1.62
N THR A 810 -17.83 -2.65 -1.51
CA THR A 810 -16.52 -2.89 -0.87
C THR A 810 -15.73 -3.96 -1.63
N SER A 811 -14.40 -3.83 -1.71
CA SER A 811 -13.52 -4.90 -2.22
C SER A 811 -13.61 -6.16 -1.36
N TYR A 812 -13.51 -7.36 -1.95
CA TYR A 812 -13.74 -8.61 -1.21
C TYR A 812 -12.73 -9.74 -1.50
N PHE A 813 -12.61 -10.18 -2.76
CA PHE A 813 -11.69 -11.23 -3.20
C PHE A 813 -10.85 -10.67 -4.35
N VAL A 814 -9.52 -10.56 -4.16
CA VAL A 814 -8.62 -10.08 -5.22
C VAL A 814 -7.87 -11.27 -5.80
N ALA A 815 -8.13 -11.62 -7.06
CA ALA A 815 -7.66 -12.83 -7.73
C ALA A 815 -6.14 -12.99 -7.68
N ALA A 816 -5.43 -11.93 -8.10
CA ALA A 816 -3.97 -11.90 -8.10
C ALA A 816 -3.38 -12.17 -6.70
N SER A 817 -4.02 -11.68 -5.62
CA SER A 817 -3.60 -11.92 -4.24
C SER A 817 -3.77 -13.39 -3.78
N ARG A 818 -4.54 -14.19 -4.54
CA ARG A 818 -4.79 -15.61 -4.28
C ARG A 818 -4.08 -16.54 -5.28
N GLY A 819 -3.41 -15.99 -6.29
CA GLY A 819 -2.67 -16.74 -7.30
C GLY A 819 -3.52 -17.23 -8.48
N ILE A 820 -4.67 -16.61 -8.73
CA ILE A 820 -5.30 -16.65 -10.06
C ILE A 820 -4.49 -15.70 -10.97
N PRO A 821 -4.08 -16.11 -12.18
CA PRO A 821 -3.39 -15.23 -13.12
C PRO A 821 -4.34 -14.21 -13.76
N THR A 822 -3.82 -13.04 -14.16
CA THR A 822 -4.55 -11.98 -14.90
C THR A 822 -4.77 -12.35 -16.38
N SER A 823 -5.31 -13.54 -16.59
CA SER A 823 -5.57 -14.19 -17.89
C SER A 823 -6.52 -15.39 -17.73
N ALA A 824 -7.33 -15.40 -16.68
CA ALA A 824 -8.46 -16.31 -16.50
C ALA A 824 -9.72 -15.43 -16.45
N ASN A 825 -10.88 -16.01 -16.17
CA ASN A 825 -12.03 -15.23 -15.69
C ASN A 825 -12.77 -16.03 -14.61
N ILE A 826 -13.48 -15.40 -13.68
CA ILE A 826 -14.31 -16.10 -12.68
C ILE A 826 -15.75 -16.21 -13.19
N ASN A 827 -16.00 -17.17 -14.09
CA ASN A 827 -17.34 -17.50 -14.63
C ASN A 827 -18.31 -18.13 -13.60
N ALA A 828 -17.94 -18.26 -12.32
CA ALA A 828 -18.89 -18.56 -11.25
C ALA A 828 -18.27 -18.35 -9.87
N VAL A 829 -19.08 -17.93 -8.86
CA VAL A 829 -18.64 -17.81 -7.46
C VAL A 829 -19.73 -18.27 -6.48
N HIS A 830 -19.33 -18.94 -5.39
CA HIS A 830 -20.22 -19.22 -4.25
C HIS A 830 -19.46 -19.15 -2.92
N ILE A 831 -20.00 -18.44 -1.92
CA ILE A 831 -19.33 -18.19 -0.65
C ILE A 831 -19.87 -19.13 0.44
N VAL A 832 -19.03 -20.07 0.87
CA VAL A 832 -19.34 -20.97 1.99
C VAL A 832 -19.02 -20.25 3.31
N PRO A 833 -20.01 -19.99 4.20
CA PRO A 833 -19.80 -19.21 5.43
C PRO A 833 -18.93 -19.86 6.51
#